data_AF-A0A2N2V5D0-F1
#
_entry.id   AF-A0A2N2V5D0-F1
#
_cell.length_a   1.000
_cell.length_b   1.000
_cell.length_c   1.000
_cell.angle_alpha   90.00
_cell.angle_beta   90.00
_cell.angle_gamma   90.00
#
_symmetry.space_group_name_H-M   'P 1'
#
loop_
_entity.id
_entity.type
_entity.pdbx_description
1 polymer ?
#
loop_
_entity_poly.entity_id
_entity_poly.type
_entity_poly.pdbx_seq_one_letter_code
_entity_poly.pdbx_strand_id
1 'polypeptide(L)'
;MAKYSPFNPPSKQLSMANITQLVQILQTVQRPGDFYATGRQEIFAPNITVDRVGPIALPLLPVQAEQLIAIAERAPYGRGEETLIDTDVRRTWQISPEHIQIGGRHWAENLQAIVGQCASGLGIQEPVVAELYKMLVYDTGSFFVGHRDTEKAPGMFATLVIVLPSIFTGGELLVRHQGREVCLDLSTQDAAEVAFAAFYADCWHEVRPVSSGCRLTLIYNLIRQGAGQLPRPPAYPAEIEHVTAMLGQWTRDLANSPSSLPKKLIYPLEHIYTPAEISFAGLKNADAAVAAVLQEAARQANCELHLALVSIRESGSAEATGYYPRGGYYDDAEPEDYEVCEICERDLSLSDWCTPDGTRPALVDLPFLETELCPPDCFVDAEPDEQEFFEATGNAGASFERSYRRAALVLWPQSGKLSVIAGAGLAVALPYLAAQVDRWQAAGTEPHSILWQEAHELVGQIIKGWPATIEWQRSLMPGNATKFLTSLCLLQDRASIVEFLSEIPAKGNYAAGDNAALSQASHLLPPGLAAELIERIVCHSVAQHAACAELLYQVALGLGEDALLLQAAAACLVAALPGDPAQAPAPSPENGWGRNRTVTPALIADLLSALHLIGNSQLGRLVVEQVLAWPQTFPLDVIVLPAALILRERLPMAQEQTQGQTQGQAPIQALNAACLRHLAQRIAEPLAAPGDFIRASRITCQCQDCQPLAVFLRDPQRKEWIFKAAE
;
A
#
# COMPACT_ATOMS: atom_id res chain seq x y z
N MET A 1 10.42 -10.50 -30.84
CA MET A 1 10.77 -9.39 -31.76
C MET A 1 9.57 -9.02 -32.64
N ALA A 2 8.80 -8.00 -32.25
CA ALA A 2 7.82 -7.33 -33.10
C ALA A 2 8.19 -5.85 -33.18
N LYS A 3 8.35 -5.33 -34.40
CA LYS A 3 8.84 -3.97 -34.70
C LYS A 3 7.78 -2.92 -34.35
N TYR A 4 8.15 -1.99 -33.48
CA TYR A 4 7.41 -0.75 -33.24
C TYR A 4 7.27 0.06 -34.54
N SER A 5 6.04 0.47 -34.84
CA SER A 5 5.71 1.42 -35.91
C SER A 5 6.08 2.86 -35.48
N PRO A 6 6.71 3.69 -36.34
CA PRO A 6 7.16 5.02 -35.96
C PRO A 6 6.05 6.04 -36.23
N PHE A 7 5.04 6.10 -35.35
CA PHE A 7 4.22 7.29 -35.19
C PHE A 7 4.34 7.71 -33.73
N ASN A 8 5.39 8.46 -33.43
CA ASN A 8 5.58 9.04 -32.11
C ASN A 8 4.80 10.36 -32.08
N PRO A 9 3.71 10.48 -31.31
CA PRO A 9 2.94 11.71 -31.24
C PRO A 9 3.82 12.86 -30.69
N PRO A 10 3.59 14.11 -31.10
CA PRO A 10 4.39 15.26 -30.67
C PRO A 10 4.45 15.43 -29.15
N SER A 11 3.43 14.96 -28.42
CA SER A 11 3.40 14.90 -26.95
C SER A 11 4.50 14.01 -26.35
N LYS A 12 4.77 12.82 -26.95
CA LYS A 12 5.86 11.93 -26.52
C LYS A 12 7.24 12.55 -26.75
N GLN A 13 7.39 13.37 -27.80
CA GLN A 13 8.67 14.03 -28.11
C GLN A 13 9.02 15.14 -27.12
N LEU A 14 8.05 15.97 -26.72
CA LEU A 14 8.24 17.02 -25.71
C LEU A 14 8.48 16.45 -24.30
N SER A 15 7.77 15.38 -23.92
CA SER A 15 7.99 14.66 -22.65
C SER A 15 9.43 14.11 -22.56
N MET A 16 9.90 13.44 -23.62
CA MET A 16 11.24 12.84 -23.64
C MET A 16 12.36 13.89 -23.65
N ALA A 17 12.13 15.06 -24.25
CA ALA A 17 13.12 16.13 -24.31
C ALA A 17 13.44 16.70 -22.91
N ASN A 18 12.42 17.04 -22.12
CA ASN A 18 12.61 17.60 -20.77
C ASN A 18 13.23 16.59 -19.80
N ILE A 19 12.80 15.33 -19.86
CA ILE A 19 13.35 14.23 -19.05
C ILE A 19 14.83 13.98 -19.39
N THR A 20 15.14 13.89 -20.69
CA THR A 20 16.52 13.65 -21.15
C THR A 20 17.43 14.82 -20.76
N GLN A 21 16.94 16.06 -20.89
CA GLN A 21 17.68 17.25 -20.52
C GLN A 21 17.98 17.29 -19.00
N LEU A 22 17.01 16.94 -18.15
CA LEU A 22 17.23 16.86 -16.70
C LEU A 22 18.37 15.89 -16.38
N VAL A 23 18.32 14.67 -16.91
CA VAL A 23 19.33 13.64 -16.66
C VAL A 23 20.72 14.09 -17.14
N GLN A 24 20.80 14.68 -18.34
CA GLN A 24 22.06 15.19 -18.89
C GLN A 24 22.70 16.26 -18.00
N ILE A 25 21.90 17.18 -17.45
CA ILE A 25 22.42 18.22 -16.54
C ILE A 25 22.86 17.60 -15.21
N LEU A 26 22.06 16.69 -14.64
CA LEU A 26 22.40 16.06 -13.36
C LEU A 26 23.65 15.18 -13.45
N GLN A 27 23.92 14.57 -14.62
CA GLN A 27 25.15 13.82 -14.87
C GLN A 27 26.42 14.69 -14.85
N THR A 28 26.33 16.02 -15.02
CA THR A 28 27.50 16.91 -14.94
C THR A 28 27.83 17.35 -13.51
N VAL A 29 26.97 17.05 -12.53
CA VAL A 29 27.20 17.39 -11.13
C VAL A 29 28.42 16.62 -10.61
N GLN A 30 29.48 17.35 -10.24
CA GLN A 30 30.70 16.73 -9.73
C GLN A 30 30.44 16.08 -8.37
N ARG A 31 30.86 14.83 -8.24
CA ARG A 31 30.68 14.00 -7.05
C ARG A 31 31.85 14.22 -6.08
N PRO A 32 31.61 14.59 -4.83
CA PRO A 32 32.66 14.55 -3.83
C PRO A 32 32.98 13.07 -3.55
N GLY A 33 34.12 12.55 -3.99
CA GLY A 33 34.54 11.17 -3.71
C GLY A 33 33.98 10.09 -4.65
N ASP A 34 34.37 8.84 -4.40
CA ASP A 34 34.02 7.65 -5.19
C ASP A 34 33.20 6.63 -4.37
N PHE A 35 32.76 5.51 -4.98
CA PHE A 35 32.04 4.43 -4.27
C PHE A 35 32.94 3.60 -3.36
N TYR A 36 34.26 3.79 -3.48
CA TYR A 36 35.28 3.18 -2.64
C TYR A 36 36.41 4.18 -2.33
N ALA A 37 37.15 3.93 -1.26
CA ALA A 37 38.39 4.60 -0.92
C ALA A 37 39.42 3.53 -0.58
N THR A 38 40.67 3.69 -0.99
CA THR A 38 41.73 2.73 -0.68
C THR A 38 43.02 3.46 -0.39
N GLY A 39 43.87 2.88 0.45
CA GLY A 39 45.16 3.47 0.77
C GLY A 39 46.08 2.54 1.53
N ARG A 40 47.27 3.06 1.83
CA ARG A 40 48.27 2.44 2.69
C ARG A 40 48.65 3.46 3.75
N GLN A 41 48.83 2.99 4.98
CA GLN A 41 49.15 3.83 6.12
C GLN A 41 50.32 3.20 6.88
N GLU A 42 51.39 3.96 7.07
CA GLU A 42 52.41 3.61 8.04
C GLU A 42 51.79 3.63 9.45
N ILE A 43 51.96 2.54 10.17
CA ILE A 43 51.44 2.33 11.51
C ILE A 43 52.56 2.03 12.49
N PHE A 44 52.38 2.53 13.70
CA PHE A 44 53.03 1.93 14.85
C PHE A 44 52.26 0.67 15.21
N ALA A 45 52.97 -0.46 15.29
CA ALA A 45 52.37 -1.77 15.51
C ALA A 45 51.36 -1.74 16.68
N PRO A 46 50.08 -2.05 16.45
CA PRO A 46 49.09 -2.12 17.51
C PRO A 46 49.37 -3.29 18.44
N ASN A 47 48.94 -3.18 19.69
CA ASN A 47 48.89 -4.32 20.59
C ASN A 47 47.53 -5.01 20.40
N ILE A 48 47.51 -6.10 19.62
CA ILE A 48 46.31 -6.90 19.40
C ILE A 48 46.41 -8.13 20.29
N THR A 49 45.44 -8.33 21.18
CA THR A 49 45.30 -9.54 21.99
C THR A 49 43.98 -10.22 21.65
N VAL A 50 44.02 -11.53 21.42
CA VAL A 50 42.83 -12.34 21.18
C VAL A 50 42.67 -13.36 22.29
N ASP A 51 41.46 -13.49 22.83
CA ASP A 51 41.16 -14.45 23.88
C ASP A 51 41.65 -15.86 23.50
N ARG A 52 42.28 -16.58 24.44
CA ARG A 52 42.84 -17.94 24.28
C ARG A 52 44.05 -18.09 23.34
N VAL A 53 44.39 -17.06 22.55
CA VAL A 53 45.63 -17.03 21.74
C VAL A 53 46.69 -16.14 22.39
N GLY A 54 46.27 -15.01 22.97
CA GLY A 54 47.16 -14.01 23.55
C GLY A 54 47.58 -12.92 22.56
N PRO A 55 48.73 -12.25 22.79
CA PRO A 55 49.23 -11.19 21.90
C PRO A 55 49.56 -11.70 20.50
N ILE A 56 49.07 -11.01 19.47
CA ILE A 56 49.29 -11.34 18.06
C ILE A 56 50.50 -10.59 17.52
N ALA A 57 51.46 -11.32 16.93
CA ALA A 57 52.60 -10.73 16.26
C ALA A 57 52.24 -10.27 14.84
N LEU A 58 52.83 -9.15 14.42
CA LEU A 58 52.71 -8.62 13.06
C LEU A 58 54.13 -8.51 12.46
N PRO A 59 54.40 -9.10 11.28
CA PRO A 59 53.47 -9.85 10.43
C PRO A 59 52.98 -11.15 11.07
N LEU A 60 51.74 -11.54 10.77
CA LEU A 60 51.11 -12.74 11.36
C LEU A 60 51.98 -13.99 11.12
N LEU A 61 52.32 -14.67 12.22
CA LEU A 61 53.08 -15.92 12.17
C LEU A 61 52.18 -17.11 11.81
N PRO A 62 52.67 -18.10 11.05
CA PRO A 62 51.88 -19.28 10.67
C PRO A 62 51.26 -20.03 11.87
N VAL A 63 52.03 -20.18 12.97
CA VAL A 63 51.54 -20.82 14.20
C VAL A 63 50.38 -20.04 14.84
N GLN A 64 50.41 -18.70 14.76
CA GLN A 64 49.33 -17.88 15.29
C GLN A 64 48.12 -17.88 14.36
N ALA A 65 48.32 -17.98 13.03
CA ALA A 65 47.22 -18.19 12.10
C ALA A 65 46.44 -19.48 12.42
N GLU A 66 47.15 -20.59 12.65
CA GLU A 66 46.53 -21.86 13.06
C GLU A 66 45.79 -21.75 14.41
N GLN A 67 46.37 -21.05 15.38
CA GLN A 67 45.73 -20.80 16.68
C GLN A 67 44.46 -19.94 16.55
N LEU A 68 44.50 -18.90 15.72
CA LEU A 68 43.33 -18.06 15.45
C LEU A 68 42.22 -18.87 14.76
N ILE A 69 42.57 -19.69 13.76
CA ILE A 69 41.62 -20.59 13.09
C ILE A 69 40.99 -21.57 14.07
N ALA A 70 41.77 -22.12 15.00
CA ALA A 70 41.30 -23.11 15.97
C ALA A 70 40.24 -22.56 16.97
N ILE A 71 40.21 -21.25 17.20
CA ILE A 71 39.23 -20.60 18.08
C ILE A 71 38.14 -19.84 17.31
N ALA A 72 38.34 -19.61 16.01
CA ALA A 72 37.44 -18.85 15.18
C ALA A 72 36.23 -19.70 14.78
N GLU A 73 35.13 -19.02 14.55
CA GLU A 73 33.93 -19.65 14.00
C GLU A 73 33.96 -19.52 12.48
N ARG A 74 33.35 -20.48 11.78
CA ARG A 74 33.10 -20.28 10.35
C ARG A 74 32.12 -19.12 10.20
N ALA A 75 32.47 -18.16 9.36
CA ALA A 75 31.64 -16.99 9.16
C ALA A 75 30.32 -17.40 8.50
N PRO A 76 29.15 -17.17 9.13
CA PRO A 76 27.88 -17.52 8.53
C PRO A 76 27.55 -16.62 7.33
N TYR A 77 26.61 -17.08 6.50
CA TYR A 77 25.94 -16.26 5.49
C TYR A 77 24.43 -16.18 5.81
N GLY A 78 23.82 -15.04 5.49
CA GLY A 78 22.40 -14.79 5.74
C GLY A 78 21.61 -14.85 4.43
N ARG A 79 20.63 -15.74 4.35
CA ARG A 79 19.59 -15.73 3.30
C ARG A 79 18.28 -15.31 3.99
N GLY A 80 17.98 -14.01 3.97
CA GLY A 80 16.86 -13.46 4.76
C GLY A 80 17.11 -13.53 6.28
N GLU A 81 16.17 -14.09 7.03
CA GLU A 81 16.25 -14.23 8.50
C GLU A 81 17.04 -15.46 8.97
N GLU A 82 17.49 -16.34 8.05
CA GLU A 82 18.18 -17.58 8.40
C GLU A 82 19.71 -17.44 8.34
N THR A 83 20.38 -17.89 9.41
CA THR A 83 21.85 -17.96 9.50
C THR A 83 22.31 -19.37 9.09
N LEU A 84 22.77 -19.53 7.85
CA LEU A 84 23.23 -20.83 7.31
C LEU A 84 24.76 -20.83 7.11
N ILE A 85 25.39 -21.99 7.31
CA ILE A 85 26.82 -22.21 7.05
C ILE A 85 26.94 -23.06 5.77
N ASP A 86 27.24 -22.42 4.65
CA ASP A 86 27.50 -23.09 3.37
C ASP A 86 28.96 -22.82 2.93
N THR A 87 29.75 -23.89 2.81
CA THR A 87 31.16 -23.82 2.44
C THR A 87 31.41 -23.59 0.95
N ASP A 88 30.41 -23.80 0.10
CA ASP A 88 30.50 -23.53 -1.34
C ASP A 88 30.26 -22.04 -1.63
N VAL A 89 29.58 -21.34 -0.72
CA VAL A 89 29.35 -19.89 -0.74
C VAL A 89 30.48 -19.12 -0.01
N ARG A 90 31.01 -19.64 1.10
CA ARG A 90 32.05 -18.93 1.87
C ARG A 90 32.98 -19.85 2.65
N ARG A 91 34.29 -19.65 2.46
CA ARG A 91 35.34 -20.27 3.29
C ARG A 91 36.14 -19.19 4.01
N THR A 92 35.62 -18.68 5.13
CA THR A 92 36.31 -17.66 5.96
C THR A 92 36.10 -17.95 7.44
N TRP A 93 37.12 -17.68 8.26
CA TRP A 93 37.05 -17.75 9.72
C TRP A 93 36.82 -16.36 10.30
N GLN A 94 35.92 -16.23 11.27
CA GLN A 94 35.65 -14.96 11.95
C GLN A 94 35.84 -15.06 13.46
N ILE A 95 36.27 -13.96 14.07
CA ILE A 95 36.39 -13.77 15.51
C ILE A 95 35.59 -12.51 15.87
N SER A 96 34.70 -12.68 16.85
CA SER A 96 33.79 -11.65 17.34
C SER A 96 34.55 -10.53 18.10
N PRO A 97 34.10 -9.26 18.04
CA PRO A 97 34.84 -8.13 18.59
C PRO A 97 35.02 -8.19 20.11
N GLU A 98 34.12 -8.84 20.84
CA GLU A 98 34.23 -9.07 22.29
C GLU A 98 35.44 -9.93 22.69
N HIS A 99 36.01 -10.70 21.77
CA HIS A 99 37.20 -11.53 21.99
C HIS A 99 38.50 -10.84 21.58
N ILE A 100 38.43 -9.59 21.11
CA ILE A 100 39.54 -8.87 20.51
C ILE A 100 39.79 -7.59 21.30
N GLN A 101 41.01 -7.43 21.78
CA GLN A 101 41.48 -6.21 22.42
C GLN A 101 42.54 -5.58 21.53
N ILE A 102 42.23 -4.40 20.99
CA ILE A 102 43.17 -3.61 20.18
C ILE A 102 43.58 -2.39 20.98
N GLY A 103 44.86 -2.31 21.31
CA GLY A 103 45.46 -1.21 22.02
C GLY A 103 46.77 -0.76 21.39
N GLY A 104 47.57 -0.03 22.18
CA GLY A 104 48.78 0.62 21.71
C GLY A 104 48.58 2.13 21.63
N ARG A 105 49.62 2.87 22.05
CA ARG A 105 49.56 4.33 22.27
C ARG A 105 49.11 5.14 21.03
N HIS A 106 49.28 4.59 19.83
CA HIS A 106 49.08 5.28 18.55
C HIS A 106 47.96 4.68 17.70
N TRP A 107 47.36 3.55 18.11
CA TRP A 107 46.38 2.87 17.26
C TRP A 107 45.12 3.72 17.02
N ALA A 108 44.62 4.39 18.06
CA ALA A 108 43.44 5.24 17.93
C ALA A 108 43.68 6.39 16.93
N GLU A 109 44.86 7.03 16.98
CA GLU A 109 45.25 8.10 16.05
C GLU A 109 45.41 7.55 14.62
N ASN A 110 46.05 6.39 14.44
CA ASN A 110 46.21 5.74 13.13
C ASN A 110 44.86 5.34 12.52
N LEU A 111 43.96 4.76 13.32
CA LEU A 111 42.62 4.40 12.88
C LEU A 111 41.85 5.65 12.48
N GLN A 112 41.93 6.73 13.26
CA GLN A 112 41.28 7.99 12.93
C GLN A 112 41.83 8.59 11.62
N ALA A 113 43.14 8.48 11.36
CA ALA A 113 43.74 8.92 10.09
C ALA A 113 43.24 8.09 8.90
N ILE A 114 43.14 6.77 9.05
CA ILE A 114 42.56 5.86 8.03
C ILE A 114 41.10 6.22 7.78
N VAL A 115 40.30 6.39 8.84
CA VAL A 115 38.89 6.79 8.74
C VAL A 115 38.74 8.14 8.06
N GLY A 116 39.60 9.12 8.34
CA GLY A 116 39.59 10.42 7.67
C GLY A 116 39.88 10.32 6.17
N GLN A 117 40.84 9.49 5.77
CA GLN A 117 41.13 9.21 4.35
C GLN A 117 39.95 8.51 3.67
N CYS A 118 39.34 7.54 4.34
CA CYS A 118 38.16 6.83 3.84
C CYS A 118 36.95 7.75 3.69
N ALA A 119 36.65 8.55 4.73
CA ALA A 119 35.56 9.53 4.69
C ALA A 119 35.76 10.52 3.54
N SER A 120 36.95 11.10 3.40
CA SER A 120 37.27 12.01 2.29
C SER A 120 37.18 11.31 0.93
N GLY A 121 37.67 10.08 0.80
CA GLY A 121 37.64 9.31 -0.44
C GLY A 121 36.22 8.92 -0.86
N LEU A 122 35.33 8.67 0.11
CA LEU A 122 33.91 8.37 -0.11
C LEU A 122 33.05 9.63 -0.28
N GLY A 123 33.58 10.83 0.03
CA GLY A 123 32.82 12.08 -0.10
C GLY A 123 32.12 12.58 1.16
N ILE A 124 32.43 12.00 2.31
CA ILE A 124 31.78 12.30 3.58
C ILE A 124 32.49 13.46 4.25
N GLN A 125 31.74 14.50 4.61
CA GLN A 125 32.28 15.71 5.26
C GLN A 125 32.02 15.73 6.76
N GLU A 126 31.05 14.94 7.22
CA GLU A 126 30.63 14.86 8.60
C GLU A 126 31.57 13.98 9.43
N PRO A 127 31.57 14.11 10.77
CA PRO A 127 32.38 13.26 11.63
C PRO A 127 31.94 11.78 11.50
N VAL A 128 32.92 10.91 11.22
CA VAL A 128 32.74 9.46 11.09
C VAL A 128 33.43 8.74 12.24
N VAL A 129 32.77 7.73 12.80
CA VAL A 129 33.35 6.80 13.79
C VAL A 129 33.44 5.42 13.17
N ALA A 130 34.53 4.70 13.47
CA ALA A 130 34.70 3.31 13.11
C ALA A 130 34.43 2.40 14.31
N GLU A 131 33.46 1.51 14.18
CA GLU A 131 33.13 0.49 15.17
C GLU A 131 33.63 -0.87 14.71
N LEU A 132 34.42 -1.58 15.53
CA LEU A 132 34.96 -2.88 15.16
C LEU A 132 33.80 -3.89 15.07
N TYR A 133 33.60 -4.46 13.88
CA TYR A 133 32.58 -5.48 13.66
C TYR A 133 33.13 -6.89 13.86
N LYS A 134 34.29 -7.22 13.28
CA LYS A 134 34.93 -8.54 13.42
C LYS A 134 36.36 -8.57 12.89
N MET A 135 37.10 -9.60 13.29
CA MET A 135 38.34 -10.00 12.63
C MET A 135 38.08 -11.20 11.72
N LEU A 136 38.66 -11.19 10.53
CA LEU A 136 38.58 -12.30 9.59
C LEU A 136 39.97 -12.86 9.30
N VAL A 137 40.04 -14.20 9.25
CA VAL A 137 41.24 -14.96 8.89
C VAL A 137 40.91 -15.78 7.64
N TYR A 138 41.72 -15.60 6.60
CA TYR A 138 41.62 -16.32 5.34
C TYR A 138 42.85 -17.21 5.17
N ASP A 139 42.67 -18.53 5.32
CA ASP A 139 43.70 -19.52 5.02
C ASP A 139 43.79 -19.81 3.52
N THR A 140 44.73 -20.66 3.12
CA THR A 140 44.87 -21.02 1.70
C THR A 140 43.59 -21.70 1.17
N GLY A 141 43.05 -21.15 0.09
CA GLY A 141 41.76 -21.55 -0.50
C GLY A 141 40.54 -20.84 0.11
N SER A 142 40.71 -19.98 1.11
CA SER A 142 39.63 -19.14 1.62
C SER A 142 39.22 -18.08 0.60
N PHE A 143 37.91 -17.86 0.48
CA PHE A 143 37.29 -16.86 -0.38
C PHE A 143 35.98 -16.38 0.26
N PHE A 144 35.41 -15.32 -0.31
CA PHE A 144 34.05 -14.89 0.00
C PHE A 144 33.37 -14.44 -1.28
N VAL A 145 32.34 -15.19 -1.72
CA VAL A 145 31.59 -14.85 -2.94
C VAL A 145 30.90 -13.48 -2.82
N GLY A 146 30.52 -12.98 -3.98
CA GLY A 146 29.80 -11.73 -4.17
C GLY A 146 28.60 -11.54 -3.25
N HIS A 147 28.60 -10.46 -2.47
CA HIS A 147 27.48 -10.06 -1.63
C HIS A 147 27.46 -8.54 -1.40
N ARG A 148 26.38 -8.05 -0.81
CA ARG A 148 26.27 -6.67 -0.27
C ARG A 148 26.23 -6.75 1.24
N ASP A 149 26.78 -5.73 1.91
CA ASP A 149 26.65 -5.64 3.35
C ASP A 149 25.25 -5.14 3.73
N THR A 150 24.77 -5.60 4.87
CA THR A 150 23.57 -5.05 5.52
C THR A 150 24.00 -4.18 6.67
N GLU A 151 23.24 -3.12 6.95
CA GLU A 151 23.45 -2.27 8.12
C GLU A 151 23.49 -3.10 9.41
N LYS A 152 24.53 -2.88 10.21
CA LYS A 152 24.73 -3.57 11.50
C LYS A 152 24.50 -2.66 12.70
N ALA A 153 24.45 -1.35 12.48
CA ALA A 153 24.23 -0.34 13.50
C ALA A 153 23.52 0.89 12.90
N PRO A 154 22.68 1.61 13.65
CA PRO A 154 22.05 2.83 13.17
C PRO A 154 23.08 3.85 12.67
N GLY A 155 22.92 4.31 11.43
CA GLY A 155 23.81 5.29 10.80
C GLY A 155 25.10 4.71 10.19
N MET A 156 25.23 3.38 10.14
CA MET A 156 26.27 2.71 9.36
C MET A 156 26.04 2.96 7.86
N PHE A 157 27.03 3.52 7.16
CA PHE A 157 26.89 3.81 5.72
C PHE A 157 27.92 3.06 4.85
N ALA A 158 29.01 2.59 5.44
CA ALA A 158 30.12 1.96 4.72
C ALA A 158 30.84 0.93 5.58
N THR A 159 31.53 0.02 4.91
CA THR A 159 32.43 -0.98 5.51
C THR A 159 33.87 -0.54 5.29
N LEU A 160 34.69 -0.62 6.32
CA LEU A 160 36.14 -0.42 6.27
C LEU A 160 36.86 -1.74 6.54
N VAL A 161 37.66 -2.17 5.58
CA VAL A 161 38.55 -3.33 5.65
C VAL A 161 39.98 -2.84 5.88
N ILE A 162 40.60 -3.22 6.99
CA ILE A 162 42.03 -3.00 7.24
C ILE A 162 42.73 -4.35 7.17
N VAL A 163 43.66 -4.51 6.23
CA VAL A 163 44.51 -5.70 6.11
C VAL A 163 45.75 -5.50 6.97
N LEU A 164 45.89 -6.35 7.99
CA LEU A 164 47.03 -6.32 8.89
C LEU A 164 48.25 -7.00 8.23
N PRO A 165 49.49 -6.61 8.62
CA PRO A 165 50.70 -7.25 8.10
C PRO A 165 50.62 -8.76 8.24
N SER A 166 50.65 -9.46 7.11
CA SER A 166 50.55 -10.92 7.03
C SER A 166 51.09 -11.39 5.68
N ILE A 167 51.66 -12.60 5.63
CA ILE A 167 52.29 -13.12 4.42
C ILE A 167 51.25 -13.96 3.67
N PHE A 168 50.81 -13.49 2.51
CA PHE A 168 49.85 -14.20 1.64
C PHE A 168 49.95 -13.75 0.17
N THR A 169 49.34 -14.53 -0.73
CA THR A 169 49.13 -14.17 -2.16
C THR A 169 47.70 -14.45 -2.60
N GLY A 170 47.19 -13.72 -3.59
CA GLY A 170 45.76 -13.70 -3.95
C GLY A 170 44.94 -12.94 -2.91
N GLY A 171 43.63 -13.21 -2.83
CA GLY A 171 42.78 -12.54 -1.85
C GLY A 171 42.39 -11.10 -2.21
N GLU A 172 42.42 -10.74 -3.49
CA GLU A 172 42.04 -9.41 -3.96
C GLU A 172 40.57 -9.12 -3.62
N LEU A 173 40.31 -7.87 -3.22
CA LEU A 173 38.96 -7.38 -2.94
C LEU A 173 38.38 -6.78 -4.23
N LEU A 174 37.31 -7.39 -4.74
CA LEU A 174 36.54 -6.88 -5.85
C LEU A 174 35.37 -6.05 -5.31
N VAL A 175 35.19 -4.82 -5.78
CA VAL A 175 34.05 -3.96 -5.41
C VAL A 175 33.36 -3.48 -6.69
N ARG A 176 32.04 -3.62 -6.75
CA ARG A 176 31.19 -3.24 -7.88
C ARG A 176 30.08 -2.29 -7.43
N HIS A 177 29.88 -1.23 -8.22
CA HIS A 177 28.79 -0.27 -8.01
C HIS A 177 28.40 0.39 -9.34
N GLN A 178 27.11 0.36 -9.69
CA GLN A 178 26.56 1.02 -10.89
C GLN A 178 27.33 0.69 -12.19
N GLY A 179 27.57 -0.60 -12.45
CA GLY A 179 28.30 -1.08 -13.63
C GLY A 179 29.81 -0.82 -13.64
N ARG A 180 30.36 -0.18 -12.60
CA ARG A 180 31.81 0.00 -12.40
C ARG A 180 32.34 -1.12 -11.51
N GLU A 181 33.55 -1.58 -11.79
CA GLU A 181 34.27 -2.60 -11.01
C GLU A 181 35.69 -2.11 -10.69
N VAL A 182 36.15 -2.36 -9.47
CA VAL A 182 37.55 -2.20 -9.08
C VAL A 182 38.05 -3.48 -8.40
N CYS A 183 39.29 -3.87 -8.71
CA CYS A 183 40.00 -4.99 -8.08
C CYS A 183 41.17 -4.43 -7.27
N LEU A 184 41.12 -4.59 -5.95
CA LEU A 184 42.09 -4.02 -5.00
C LEU A 184 43.01 -5.10 -4.43
N ASP A 185 44.30 -4.94 -4.70
CA ASP A 185 45.36 -5.71 -4.01
C ASP A 185 45.76 -4.97 -2.73
N LEU A 186 45.35 -5.55 -1.60
CA LEU A 186 45.61 -5.03 -0.25
C LEU A 186 46.71 -5.81 0.47
N SER A 187 47.57 -6.53 -0.26
CA SER A 187 48.75 -7.18 0.33
C SER A 187 49.81 -6.16 0.73
N THR A 188 50.51 -6.39 1.84
CA THR A 188 51.66 -5.57 2.25
C THR A 188 52.80 -6.47 2.71
N GLN A 189 54.02 -6.08 2.36
CA GLN A 189 55.25 -6.79 2.75
C GLN A 189 55.94 -6.14 3.95
N ASP A 190 55.57 -4.89 4.31
CA ASP A 190 56.16 -4.18 5.44
C ASP A 190 55.34 -4.40 6.71
N ALA A 191 56.02 -4.77 7.79
CA ALA A 191 55.41 -4.96 9.11
C ALA A 191 54.87 -3.64 9.71
N ALA A 192 55.38 -2.49 9.25
CA ALA A 192 54.99 -1.16 9.71
C ALA A 192 53.92 -0.51 8.83
N GLU A 193 53.32 -1.23 7.88
CA GLU A 193 52.30 -0.68 6.98
C GLU A 193 51.01 -1.50 7.06
N VAL A 194 49.86 -0.85 6.99
CA VAL A 194 48.57 -1.51 6.70
C VAL A 194 48.02 -1.01 5.38
N ALA A 195 47.41 -1.91 4.62
CA ALA A 195 46.56 -1.54 3.49
C ALA A 195 45.10 -1.51 3.96
N PHE A 196 44.32 -0.58 3.45
CA PHE A 196 42.91 -0.49 3.78
C PHE A 196 42.07 -0.15 2.55
N ALA A 197 40.81 -0.56 2.60
CA ALA A 197 39.77 -0.17 1.66
C ALA A 197 38.47 0.08 2.41
N ALA A 198 37.74 1.13 2.04
CA ALA A 198 36.39 1.38 2.46
C ALA A 198 35.47 1.47 1.25
N PHE A 199 34.22 1.02 1.38
CA PHE A 199 33.21 1.09 0.33
C PHE A 199 31.82 1.21 0.97
N TYR A 200 30.86 1.80 0.25
CA TYR A 200 29.50 1.92 0.76
C TYR A 200 28.87 0.53 1.00
N ALA A 201 28.04 0.40 2.03
CA ALA A 201 27.49 -0.90 2.45
C ALA A 201 26.66 -1.59 1.35
N ASP A 202 26.04 -0.80 0.47
CA ASP A 202 25.26 -1.27 -0.69
C ASP A 202 26.11 -1.66 -1.90
N CYS A 203 27.42 -1.45 -1.87
CA CYS A 203 28.32 -1.93 -2.91
C CYS A 203 28.39 -3.46 -2.87
N TRP A 204 28.27 -4.08 -4.05
CA TRP A 204 28.55 -5.50 -4.18
C TRP A 204 30.06 -5.71 -4.04
N HIS A 205 30.47 -6.72 -3.28
CA HIS A 205 31.89 -7.03 -3.13
C HIS A 205 32.16 -8.53 -2.96
N GLU A 206 33.37 -8.93 -3.35
CA GLU A 206 33.87 -10.30 -3.32
C GLU A 206 35.32 -10.30 -2.84
N VAL A 207 35.73 -11.33 -2.12
CA VAL A 207 37.15 -11.60 -1.84
C VAL A 207 37.55 -12.83 -2.64
N ARG A 208 38.46 -12.65 -3.61
CA ARG A 208 38.99 -13.75 -4.42
C ARG A 208 39.74 -14.78 -3.57
N PRO A 209 39.95 -16.01 -4.06
CA PRO A 209 40.66 -17.03 -3.30
C PRO A 209 42.09 -16.62 -2.90
N VAL A 210 42.43 -16.84 -1.63
CA VAL A 210 43.82 -16.76 -1.15
C VAL A 210 44.58 -17.97 -1.70
N SER A 211 45.61 -17.72 -2.50
CA SER A 211 46.38 -18.78 -3.19
C SER A 211 47.49 -19.37 -2.32
N SER A 212 48.07 -18.59 -1.41
CA SER A 212 49.03 -19.07 -0.42
C SER A 212 49.08 -18.19 0.82
N GLY A 213 49.54 -18.74 1.94
CA GLY A 213 49.71 -18.01 3.19
C GLY A 213 48.39 -17.78 3.94
N CYS A 214 48.35 -16.71 4.72
CA CYS A 214 47.18 -16.37 5.54
C CYS A 214 46.96 -14.85 5.56
N ARG A 215 45.77 -14.40 5.16
CA ARG A 215 45.38 -12.99 5.17
C ARG A 215 44.59 -12.69 6.45
N LEU A 216 45.04 -11.68 7.20
CA LEU A 216 44.39 -11.22 8.43
C LEU A 216 43.78 -9.83 8.25
N THR A 217 42.49 -9.68 8.56
CA THR A 217 41.78 -8.40 8.38
C THR A 217 40.93 -8.00 9.57
N LEU A 218 40.85 -6.70 9.84
CA LEU A 218 39.85 -6.09 10.71
C LEU A 218 38.75 -5.45 9.86
N ILE A 219 37.50 -5.72 10.22
CA ILE A 219 36.32 -5.17 9.56
C ILE A 219 35.67 -4.18 10.52
N TYR A 220 35.49 -2.94 10.07
CA TYR A 220 34.85 -1.86 10.81
C TYR A 220 33.58 -1.39 10.10
N ASN A 221 32.54 -1.09 10.87
CA ASN A 221 31.38 -0.33 10.42
C ASN A 221 31.72 1.16 10.50
N LEU A 222 31.57 1.90 9.41
CA LEU A 222 31.70 3.36 9.42
C LEU A 222 30.35 4.00 9.68
N ILE A 223 30.25 4.77 10.77
CA ILE A 223 29.02 5.33 11.31
C ILE A 223 29.10 6.86 11.32
N ARG A 224 28.07 7.54 10.80
CA ARG A 224 27.97 9.01 10.88
C ARG A 224 27.59 9.46 12.29
N GLN A 225 28.27 10.48 12.80
CA GLN A 225 27.92 11.10 14.08
C GLN A 225 27.10 12.38 13.85
N GLY A 226 25.79 12.30 14.06
CA GLY A 226 24.85 13.42 13.96
C GLY A 226 23.95 13.36 12.72
N ALA A 227 22.96 14.26 12.66
CA ALA A 227 22.15 14.45 11.46
C ALA A 227 23.06 15.03 10.37
N GLY A 228 23.34 14.23 9.33
CA GLY A 228 24.15 14.65 8.19
C GLY A 228 23.67 15.99 7.67
N GLN A 229 24.54 16.99 7.64
CA GLN A 229 24.25 18.19 6.88
C GLN A 229 24.49 17.81 5.42
N LEU A 230 23.49 18.03 4.56
CA LEU A 230 23.70 17.98 3.12
C LEU A 230 25.01 18.71 2.81
N PRO A 231 25.95 18.11 2.06
CA PRO A 231 27.18 18.78 1.68
C PRO A 231 26.80 20.16 1.17
N ARG A 232 27.41 21.22 1.72
CA ARG A 232 27.22 22.54 1.12
C ARG A 232 27.69 22.40 -0.31
N PRO A 233 26.81 22.59 -1.31
CA PRO A 233 27.19 22.33 -2.68
C PRO A 233 28.46 23.13 -2.96
N PRO A 234 29.52 22.52 -3.56
CA PRO A 234 30.40 23.29 -4.42
C PRO A 234 29.48 24.18 -5.25
N ALA A 235 29.74 25.49 -5.35
CA ALA A 235 28.82 26.36 -6.05
C ALA A 235 28.62 25.80 -7.47
N TYR A 236 27.47 25.16 -7.72
CA TYR A 236 27.02 24.65 -9.01
C TYR A 236 26.03 25.66 -9.62
N PRO A 237 26.35 26.98 -9.70
CA PRO A 237 25.36 27.97 -10.09
C PRO A 237 24.90 27.74 -11.53
N ALA A 238 25.75 27.19 -12.40
CA ALA A 238 25.41 26.90 -13.78
C ALA A 238 24.40 25.74 -13.89
N GLU A 239 24.64 24.64 -13.18
CA GLU A 239 23.72 23.50 -13.13
C GLU A 239 22.39 23.90 -12.48
N ILE A 240 22.44 24.63 -11.36
CA ILE A 240 21.24 25.15 -10.69
C ILE A 240 20.45 26.05 -11.64
N GLU A 241 21.10 27.01 -12.32
CA GLU A 241 20.44 27.92 -13.27
C GLU A 241 19.81 27.16 -14.44
N HIS A 242 20.52 26.18 -15.01
CA HIS A 242 20.01 25.35 -16.10
C HIS A 242 18.81 24.49 -15.66
N VAL A 243 18.88 23.84 -14.49
CA VAL A 243 17.76 23.06 -13.95
C VAL A 243 16.59 23.97 -13.63
N THR A 244 16.80 25.14 -13.01
CA THR A 244 15.74 26.13 -12.73
C THR A 244 15.03 26.55 -14.01
N ALA A 245 15.78 26.86 -15.07
CA ALA A 245 15.21 27.23 -16.36
C ALA A 245 14.36 26.10 -16.98
N MET A 246 14.87 24.85 -16.90
CA MET A 246 14.18 23.66 -17.39
C MET A 246 12.89 23.39 -16.59
N LEU A 247 12.95 23.38 -15.26
CA LEU A 247 11.78 23.18 -14.39
C LEU A 247 10.73 24.27 -14.62
N GLY A 248 11.16 25.53 -14.81
CA GLY A 248 10.28 26.63 -15.17
C GLY A 248 9.62 26.45 -16.54
N GLN A 249 10.33 25.91 -17.51
CA GLN A 249 9.77 25.58 -18.83
C GLN A 249 8.77 24.43 -18.75
N TRP A 250 9.13 23.34 -18.09
CA TRP A 250 8.25 22.19 -17.85
C TRP A 250 6.95 22.60 -17.15
N THR A 251 7.03 23.47 -16.14
CA THR A 251 5.83 23.98 -15.43
C THR A 251 4.91 24.77 -16.36
N ARG A 252 5.46 25.62 -17.23
CA ARG A 252 4.67 26.36 -18.24
C ARG A 252 4.04 25.41 -19.26
N ASP A 253 4.78 24.42 -19.72
CA ASP A 253 4.29 23.47 -20.71
C ASP A 253 3.21 22.56 -20.12
N LEU A 254 3.35 22.14 -18.86
CA LEU A 254 2.33 21.37 -18.15
C LEU A 254 1.05 22.17 -17.97
N ALA A 255 1.13 23.48 -17.68
CA ALA A 255 -0.03 24.36 -17.60
C ALA A 255 -0.74 24.52 -18.95
N ASN A 256 0.00 24.55 -20.05
CA ASN A 256 -0.54 24.69 -21.40
C ASN A 256 -1.07 23.37 -21.97
N SER A 257 -0.50 22.23 -21.59
CA SER A 257 -0.84 20.91 -22.15
C SER A 257 -0.71 19.81 -21.08
N PRO A 258 -1.65 19.76 -20.12
CA PRO A 258 -1.57 18.91 -18.93
C PRO A 258 -1.73 17.40 -19.20
N SER A 259 -2.29 17.02 -20.35
CA SER A 259 -2.52 15.61 -20.73
C SER A 259 -1.36 14.99 -21.52
N SER A 260 -0.40 15.80 -21.98
CA SER A 260 0.69 15.34 -22.85
C SER A 260 2.04 15.19 -22.15
N LEU A 261 2.15 15.63 -20.90
CA LEU A 261 3.40 15.70 -20.16
C LEU A 261 3.28 14.98 -18.82
N PRO A 262 4.39 14.41 -18.32
CA PRO A 262 4.43 13.83 -16.98
C PRO A 262 4.11 14.91 -15.94
N LYS A 263 3.21 14.58 -15.01
CA LYS A 263 2.81 15.51 -13.93
C LYS A 263 3.82 15.55 -12.79
N LYS A 264 4.67 14.51 -12.69
CA LYS A 264 5.77 14.39 -11.75
C LYS A 264 7.00 13.85 -12.48
N LEU A 265 8.18 14.25 -12.03
CA LEU A 265 9.46 13.73 -12.50
C LEU A 265 10.09 12.94 -11.35
N ILE A 266 10.51 11.70 -11.63
CA ILE A 266 11.04 10.76 -10.64
C ILE A 266 12.47 10.44 -11.07
N TYR A 267 13.45 10.85 -10.28
CA TYR A 267 14.86 10.58 -10.53
C TYR A 267 15.37 9.52 -9.55
N PRO A 268 15.48 8.23 -9.96
CA PRO A 268 16.02 7.18 -9.12
C PRO A 268 17.46 7.48 -8.71
N LEU A 269 17.76 7.22 -7.46
CA LEU A 269 19.07 7.43 -6.86
C LEU A 269 20.01 6.25 -7.13
N GLU A 270 21.31 6.52 -7.07
CA GLU A 270 22.34 5.53 -7.37
C GLU A 270 22.56 4.54 -6.24
N HIS A 271 22.45 5.01 -5.00
CA HIS A 271 22.60 4.16 -3.83
C HIS A 271 21.28 3.49 -3.42
N ILE A 272 21.41 2.35 -2.76
CA ILE A 272 20.28 1.66 -2.14
C ILE A 272 20.10 2.22 -0.72
N TYR A 273 18.86 2.57 -0.40
CA TYR A 273 18.46 3.09 0.91
C TYR A 273 17.33 2.24 1.47
N THR A 274 17.37 2.01 2.77
CA THR A 274 16.28 1.38 3.51
C THR A 274 15.22 2.42 3.89
N PRO A 275 13.97 2.02 4.22
CA PRO A 275 12.96 2.95 4.77
C PRO A 275 13.40 3.70 6.05
N ALA A 276 14.37 3.13 6.78
CA ALA A 276 14.95 3.74 7.97
C ALA A 276 15.99 4.81 7.65
N GLU A 277 16.78 4.64 6.58
CA GLU A 277 17.82 5.59 6.17
C GLU A 277 17.30 6.75 5.31
N ILE A 278 16.21 6.52 4.54
CA ILE A 278 15.77 7.46 3.51
C ILE A 278 15.44 8.84 4.10
N SER A 279 16.37 9.77 3.88
CA SER A 279 16.30 11.15 4.31
C SER A 279 17.29 11.98 3.51
N PHE A 280 17.00 13.26 3.33
CA PHE A 280 17.93 14.18 2.64
C PHE A 280 19.29 14.24 3.34
N ALA A 281 19.31 14.18 4.67
CA ALA A 281 20.52 14.14 5.49
C ALA A 281 21.34 12.84 5.33
N GLY A 282 20.69 11.74 4.96
CA GLY A 282 21.30 10.42 4.82
C GLY A 282 21.83 10.10 3.43
N LEU A 283 21.63 10.99 2.44
CA LEU A 283 22.03 10.74 1.05
C LEU A 283 23.55 10.55 0.92
N LYS A 284 23.94 9.58 0.08
CA LYS A 284 25.31 9.13 -0.14
C LYS A 284 25.85 9.76 -1.43
N ASN A 285 27.05 10.34 -1.34
CA ASN A 285 27.85 10.87 -2.46
C ASN A 285 27.05 11.61 -3.55
N ALA A 286 26.89 10.99 -4.72
CA ALA A 286 26.28 11.58 -5.92
C ALA A 286 24.83 12.00 -5.66
N ASP A 287 24.10 11.18 -4.91
CA ASP A 287 22.70 11.43 -4.59
C ASP A 287 22.54 12.71 -3.76
N ALA A 288 23.45 12.93 -2.80
CA ALA A 288 23.45 14.13 -1.97
C ALA A 288 23.77 15.39 -2.80
N ALA A 289 24.72 15.30 -3.73
CA ALA A 289 25.08 16.40 -4.61
C ALA A 289 23.93 16.76 -5.58
N VAL A 290 23.31 15.75 -6.19
CA VAL A 290 22.12 15.93 -7.05
C VAL A 290 20.95 16.50 -6.26
N ALA A 291 20.68 15.98 -5.06
CA ALA A 291 19.62 16.49 -4.20
C ALA A 291 19.83 17.96 -3.83
N ALA A 292 21.07 18.38 -3.54
CA ALA A 292 21.38 19.78 -3.25
C ALA A 292 21.11 20.71 -4.45
N VAL A 293 21.48 20.29 -5.67
CA VAL A 293 21.17 21.05 -6.90
C VAL A 293 19.66 21.14 -7.13
N LEU A 294 18.95 20.00 -7.04
CA LEU A 294 17.50 19.96 -7.24
C LEU A 294 16.74 20.74 -6.17
N GLN A 295 17.20 20.73 -4.91
CA GLN A 295 16.56 21.46 -3.83
C GLN A 295 16.55 22.97 -4.10
N GLU A 296 17.71 23.52 -4.49
CA GLU A 296 17.80 24.95 -4.78
C GLU A 296 17.10 25.31 -6.09
N ALA A 297 17.22 24.49 -7.14
CA ALA A 297 16.56 24.74 -8.41
C ALA A 297 15.02 24.64 -8.31
N ALA A 298 14.49 23.65 -7.58
CA ALA A 298 13.06 23.49 -7.34
C ALA A 298 12.49 24.68 -6.57
N ARG A 299 13.21 25.15 -5.54
CA ARG A 299 12.84 26.35 -4.77
C ARG A 299 12.74 27.60 -5.66
N GLN A 300 13.68 27.79 -6.58
CA GLN A 300 13.67 28.92 -7.52
C GLN A 300 12.57 28.80 -8.60
N ALA A 301 12.25 27.57 -9.01
CA ALA A 301 11.24 27.28 -10.03
C ALA A 301 9.81 27.08 -9.48
N ASN A 302 9.59 27.26 -8.16
CA ASN A 302 8.32 27.01 -7.48
C ASN A 302 7.80 25.57 -7.68
N CYS A 303 8.72 24.60 -7.58
CA CYS A 303 8.43 23.16 -7.58
C CYS A 303 8.64 22.60 -6.16
N GLU A 304 7.85 21.60 -5.80
CA GLU A 304 8.10 20.81 -4.60
C GLU A 304 9.08 19.66 -4.93
N LEU A 305 10.05 19.45 -4.04
CA LEU A 305 10.98 18.33 -4.10
C LEU A 305 10.71 17.41 -2.91
N HIS A 306 10.64 16.11 -3.18
CA HIS A 306 10.46 15.06 -2.19
C HIS A 306 11.49 13.97 -2.44
N LEU A 307 11.72 13.15 -1.41
CA LEU A 307 12.42 11.89 -1.47
C LEU A 307 11.40 10.79 -1.16
N ALA A 308 11.40 9.71 -1.94
CA ALA A 308 10.46 8.59 -1.79
C ALA A 308 11.12 7.27 -2.21
N LEU A 309 10.57 6.15 -1.78
CA LEU A 309 10.95 4.82 -2.28
C LEU A 309 10.08 4.46 -3.48
N VAL A 310 10.73 4.20 -4.61
CA VAL A 310 10.15 3.57 -5.79
C VAL A 310 10.03 2.08 -5.51
N SER A 311 8.83 1.52 -5.69
CA SER A 311 8.57 0.08 -5.69
C SER A 311 7.95 -0.30 -7.04
N ILE A 312 8.60 -1.20 -7.76
CA ILE A 312 8.07 -1.83 -8.97
C ILE A 312 7.90 -3.31 -8.67
N ARG A 313 6.69 -3.84 -8.83
CA ARG A 313 6.39 -5.28 -8.69
C ARG A 313 5.93 -5.83 -10.02
N GLU A 314 6.50 -6.96 -10.42
CA GLU A 314 6.17 -7.64 -11.65
C GLU A 314 5.83 -9.09 -11.35
N SER A 315 4.71 -9.56 -11.89
CA SER A 315 4.32 -10.97 -11.84
C SER A 315 3.90 -11.45 -13.23
N GLY A 316 4.12 -12.73 -13.49
CA GLY A 316 3.85 -13.28 -14.81
C GLY A 316 4.12 -14.77 -14.93
N SER A 317 4.03 -15.25 -16.17
CA SER A 317 4.35 -16.65 -16.49
C SER A 317 5.83 -16.83 -16.80
N ALA A 318 6.37 -17.98 -16.39
CA ALA A 318 7.77 -18.35 -16.60
C ALA A 318 7.91 -19.82 -17.00
N GLU A 319 8.99 -20.15 -17.69
CA GLU A 319 9.39 -21.51 -18.02
C GLU A 319 10.74 -21.82 -17.37
N ALA A 320 10.85 -22.97 -16.70
CA ALA A 320 12.11 -23.41 -16.12
C ALA A 320 13.15 -23.69 -17.23
N THR A 321 14.32 -23.09 -17.13
CA THR A 321 15.45 -23.35 -18.04
C THR A 321 16.44 -24.28 -17.36
N GLY A 322 16.29 -25.58 -17.58
CA GLY A 322 17.18 -26.59 -17.00
C GLY A 322 17.11 -27.92 -17.74
N TYR A 323 18.28 -28.53 -17.98
CA TYR A 323 18.40 -29.84 -18.62
C TYR A 323 18.09 -30.93 -17.60
N TYR A 324 16.89 -31.51 -17.61
CA TYR A 324 16.60 -32.71 -16.80
C TYR A 324 17.59 -33.83 -17.17
N PRO A 325 18.50 -34.27 -16.26
CA PRO A 325 19.32 -35.43 -16.52
C PRO A 325 18.37 -36.62 -16.63
N ARG A 326 18.33 -37.23 -17.80
CA ARG A 326 17.46 -38.38 -18.07
C ARG A 326 17.99 -39.61 -17.34
N GLY A 327 17.68 -39.73 -16.06
CA GLY A 327 17.77 -40.97 -15.27
C GLY A 327 18.45 -40.85 -13.92
N GLY A 328 17.68 -41.03 -12.84
CA GLY A 328 18.21 -41.37 -11.51
C GLY A 328 17.43 -40.74 -10.36
N TYR A 329 16.90 -41.60 -9.49
CA TYR A 329 16.16 -41.31 -8.25
C TYR A 329 16.73 -40.18 -7.35
N TYR A 330 15.81 -39.34 -6.84
CA TYR A 330 15.95 -38.33 -5.78
C TYR A 330 17.00 -37.25 -6.01
N ASP A 331 16.60 -36.18 -6.70
CA ASP A 331 17.20 -34.85 -6.50
C ASP A 331 16.06 -33.82 -6.51
N ASP A 332 15.70 -33.31 -5.33
CA ASP A 332 14.82 -32.15 -5.13
C ASP A 332 15.60 -30.86 -5.47
N ALA A 333 16.20 -30.82 -6.66
CA ALA A 333 16.92 -29.64 -7.14
C ALA A 333 15.92 -28.75 -7.90
N GLU A 334 15.50 -27.67 -7.26
CA GLU A 334 14.74 -26.61 -7.95
C GLU A 334 15.56 -26.10 -9.17
N PRO A 335 14.92 -25.79 -10.30
CA PRO A 335 15.62 -25.24 -11.45
C PRO A 335 16.38 -23.98 -11.04
N GLU A 336 17.70 -23.95 -11.27
CA GLU A 336 18.56 -22.81 -10.91
C GLU A 336 18.23 -21.54 -11.71
N ASP A 337 17.61 -21.69 -12.90
CA ASP A 337 17.27 -20.60 -13.81
C ASP A 337 15.89 -20.80 -14.46
N TYR A 338 15.20 -19.70 -14.75
CA TYR A 338 13.94 -19.67 -15.51
C TYR A 338 13.92 -18.53 -16.53
N GLU A 339 13.17 -18.70 -17.62
CA GLU A 339 12.93 -17.68 -18.64
C GLU A 339 11.53 -17.08 -18.45
N VAL A 340 11.46 -15.76 -18.35
CA VAL A 340 10.19 -15.02 -18.29
C VAL A 340 9.51 -15.09 -19.66
N CYS A 341 8.31 -15.68 -19.71
CA CYS A 341 7.53 -15.75 -20.94
C CYS A 341 6.72 -14.46 -21.16
N GLU A 342 5.95 -14.05 -20.14
CA GLU A 342 5.07 -12.89 -20.21
C GLU A 342 4.91 -12.27 -18.82
N ILE A 343 5.04 -10.94 -18.73
CA ILE A 343 4.65 -10.16 -17.55
C ILE A 343 3.16 -9.88 -17.65
N CYS A 344 2.37 -10.40 -16.70
CA CYS A 344 0.92 -10.24 -16.68
C CYS A 344 0.50 -9.02 -15.87
N GLU A 345 1.18 -8.74 -14.75
CA GLU A 345 0.91 -7.60 -13.89
C GLU A 345 2.20 -6.83 -13.60
N ARG A 346 2.10 -5.50 -13.61
CA ARG A 346 3.20 -4.59 -13.31
C ARG A 346 2.67 -3.39 -12.53
N ASP A 347 3.01 -3.32 -11.26
CA ASP A 347 2.59 -2.25 -10.34
C ASP A 347 3.77 -1.33 -10.03
N LEU A 348 3.55 -0.02 -10.14
CA LEU A 348 4.55 1.03 -9.92
C LEU A 348 4.03 2.03 -8.88
N SER A 349 4.67 2.09 -7.72
CA SER A 349 4.28 2.99 -6.61
C SER A 349 5.45 3.71 -5.95
N LEU A 350 5.14 4.84 -5.32
CA LEU A 350 6.04 5.65 -4.50
C LEU A 350 5.54 5.63 -3.05
N SER A 351 6.41 5.24 -2.11
CA SER A 351 6.12 5.19 -0.67
C SER A 351 7.17 5.95 0.15
N ASP A 352 7.01 5.97 1.48
CA ASP A 352 8.03 6.44 2.42
C ASP A 352 8.55 7.86 2.16
N TRP A 353 7.61 8.78 1.94
CA TRP A 353 7.87 10.17 1.60
C TRP A 353 8.61 10.94 2.68
N CYS A 354 9.59 11.75 2.26
CA CYS A 354 10.36 12.66 3.09
C CYS A 354 10.59 13.98 2.32
N THR A 355 10.38 15.12 2.98
CA THR A 355 10.68 16.45 2.41
C THR A 355 12.08 16.92 2.82
N PRO A 356 12.63 17.96 2.17
CA PRO A 356 13.97 18.45 2.46
C PRO A 356 14.18 18.99 3.89
N ASP A 357 13.10 19.38 4.57
CA ASP A 357 13.11 19.78 5.98
C ASP A 357 13.01 18.61 6.97
N GLY A 358 12.96 17.37 6.46
CA GLY A 358 12.85 16.14 7.24
C GLY A 358 11.44 15.78 7.68
N THR A 359 10.42 16.54 7.27
CA THR A 359 9.03 16.17 7.55
C THR A 359 8.56 15.04 6.64
N ARG A 360 7.58 14.24 7.12
CA ARG A 360 6.98 13.16 6.34
C ARG A 360 5.54 13.55 6.00
N PRO A 361 5.22 13.85 4.73
CA PRO A 361 3.86 14.22 4.36
C PRO A 361 2.92 13.03 4.53
N ALA A 362 1.63 13.30 4.79
CA ALA A 362 0.58 12.29 4.87
C ALA A 362 0.17 11.78 3.48
N LEU A 363 1.15 11.35 2.69
CA LEU A 363 0.98 10.71 1.39
C LEU A 363 1.12 9.20 1.58
N VAL A 364 0.07 8.48 1.20
CA VAL A 364 0.11 7.02 1.06
C VAL A 364 0.84 6.65 -0.24
N ASP A 365 0.86 5.36 -0.56
CA ASP A 365 1.44 4.84 -1.80
C ASP A 365 0.83 5.55 -3.02
N LEU A 366 1.68 6.25 -3.77
CA LEU A 366 1.27 7.03 -4.93
C LEU A 366 1.69 6.31 -6.22
N PRO A 367 0.75 5.94 -7.09
CA PRO A 367 1.07 5.30 -8.36
C PRO A 367 1.80 6.25 -9.30
N PHE A 368 2.69 5.69 -10.11
CA PHE A 368 3.39 6.44 -11.15
C PHE A 368 3.44 5.71 -12.50
N LEU A 369 3.70 6.45 -13.56
CA LEU A 369 3.85 5.97 -14.93
C LEU A 369 5.33 5.87 -15.28
N GLU A 370 5.71 4.90 -16.10
CA GLU A 370 7.09 4.76 -16.58
C GLU A 370 7.61 6.02 -17.28
N THR A 371 6.73 6.76 -17.96
CA THR A 371 7.06 8.04 -18.60
C THR A 371 7.39 9.17 -17.62
N GLU A 372 7.24 8.95 -16.32
CA GLU A 372 7.61 9.89 -15.26
C GLU A 372 9.01 9.60 -14.70
N LEU A 373 9.66 8.50 -15.10
CA LEU A 373 11.03 8.15 -14.71
C LEU A 373 12.07 8.95 -15.50
N CYS A 374 13.10 9.38 -14.78
CA CYS A 374 14.23 10.18 -15.27
C CYS A 374 15.54 9.49 -14.85
N PRO A 375 16.25 8.74 -15.73
CA PRO A 375 15.95 8.53 -17.14
C PRO A 375 14.79 7.54 -17.37
N PRO A 376 14.18 7.58 -18.56
CA PRO A 376 13.23 6.55 -18.98
C PRO A 376 13.92 5.18 -19.00
N ASP A 377 13.15 4.12 -18.77
CA ASP A 377 13.61 2.73 -18.90
C ASP A 377 14.78 2.34 -17.97
N CYS A 378 15.07 3.12 -16.92
CA CYS A 378 16.17 2.86 -15.97
C CYS A 378 16.08 1.53 -15.22
N PHE A 379 14.93 0.87 -15.21
CA PHE A 379 14.70 -0.43 -14.58
C PHE A 379 14.63 -1.61 -15.56
N VAL A 380 14.73 -1.38 -16.88
CA VAL A 380 14.55 -2.46 -17.89
C VAL A 380 15.63 -3.54 -17.77
N ASP A 381 16.89 -3.13 -17.57
CA ASP A 381 18.04 -4.04 -17.44
C ASP A 381 18.56 -4.12 -15.99
N ALA A 382 17.77 -3.66 -15.01
CA ALA A 382 18.17 -3.70 -13.61
C ALA A 382 18.07 -5.13 -13.05
N GLU A 383 19.00 -5.50 -12.17
CA GLU A 383 18.86 -6.70 -11.35
C GLU A 383 17.75 -6.48 -10.30
N PRO A 384 16.81 -7.42 -10.13
CA PRO A 384 15.76 -7.34 -9.13
C PRO A 384 16.33 -7.46 -7.72
N ASP A 385 15.67 -6.84 -6.76
CA ASP A 385 16.06 -6.91 -5.34
C ASP A 385 15.54 -8.19 -4.68
N GLU A 386 14.35 -8.62 -5.08
CA GLU A 386 13.73 -9.89 -4.67
C GLU A 386 13.18 -10.57 -5.92
N GLN A 387 13.37 -11.89 -6.03
CA GLN A 387 12.88 -12.69 -7.14
C GLN A 387 12.50 -14.08 -6.65
N GLU A 388 11.28 -14.50 -6.94
CA GLU A 388 10.73 -15.81 -6.58
C GLU A 388 10.14 -16.49 -7.82
N PHE A 389 10.43 -17.79 -7.96
CA PHE A 389 9.87 -18.64 -9.01
C PHE A 389 8.93 -19.66 -8.38
N PHE A 390 7.79 -19.87 -9.00
CA PHE A 390 6.76 -20.79 -8.56
C PHE A 390 6.56 -21.86 -9.63
N GLU A 391 6.92 -23.10 -9.29
CA GLU A 391 6.68 -24.24 -10.16
C GLU A 391 5.19 -24.46 -10.45
N ALA A 392 4.91 -25.07 -11.61
CA ALA A 392 3.56 -25.37 -12.02
C ALA A 392 2.89 -26.33 -11.01
N THR A 393 1.84 -25.88 -10.33
CA THR A 393 1.04 -26.70 -9.42
C THR A 393 -0.33 -27.03 -10.02
N GLY A 394 -0.50 -28.28 -10.45
CA GLY A 394 -1.77 -28.77 -11.02
C GLY A 394 -2.05 -28.24 -12.43
N ASN A 395 -3.13 -27.45 -12.60
CA ASN A 395 -3.53 -26.87 -13.89
C ASN A 395 -2.97 -25.46 -14.12
N ALA A 396 -2.28 -24.88 -13.13
CA ALA A 396 -1.62 -23.58 -13.24
C ALA A 396 -0.21 -23.78 -13.81
N GLY A 397 0.16 -22.98 -14.83
CA GLY A 397 1.53 -22.95 -15.34
C GLY A 397 2.49 -22.34 -14.31
N ALA A 398 3.80 -22.49 -14.55
CA ALA A 398 4.80 -21.88 -13.68
C ALA A 398 4.76 -20.35 -13.80
N SER A 399 5.01 -19.67 -12.68
CA SER A 399 4.93 -18.22 -12.56
C SER A 399 6.15 -17.66 -11.84
N PHE A 400 6.35 -16.36 -11.93
CA PHE A 400 7.39 -15.67 -11.17
C PHE A 400 6.83 -14.38 -10.57
N GLU A 401 7.47 -13.95 -9.49
CA GLU A 401 7.31 -12.62 -8.92
C GLU A 401 8.69 -11.99 -8.75
N ARG A 402 8.84 -10.73 -9.13
CA ARG A 402 10.07 -9.97 -8.84
C ARG A 402 9.76 -8.54 -8.44
N SER A 403 10.62 -7.96 -7.62
CA SER A 403 10.48 -6.58 -7.18
C SER A 403 11.76 -5.77 -7.30
N TYR A 404 11.58 -4.48 -7.57
CA TYR A 404 12.64 -3.47 -7.65
C TYR A 404 12.33 -2.34 -6.67
N ARG A 405 13.32 -1.96 -5.87
CA ARG A 405 13.23 -0.91 -4.86
C ARG A 405 14.42 0.03 -4.96
N ARG A 406 14.15 1.32 -5.20
CA ARG A 406 15.19 2.36 -5.20
C ARG A 406 14.65 3.61 -4.51
N ALA A 407 15.49 4.36 -3.83
CA ALA A 407 15.10 5.72 -3.46
C ALA A 407 15.09 6.60 -4.71
N ALA A 408 14.24 7.62 -4.72
CA ALA A 408 14.14 8.57 -5.82
C ALA A 408 13.81 9.97 -5.33
N LEU A 409 14.37 10.96 -6.03
CA LEU A 409 13.97 12.37 -5.90
C LEU A 409 12.75 12.61 -6.78
N VAL A 410 11.65 13.06 -6.18
CA VAL A 410 10.36 13.26 -6.84
C VAL A 410 10.05 14.75 -6.89
N LEU A 411 9.78 15.27 -8.08
CA LEU A 411 9.50 16.68 -8.36
C LEU A 411 8.11 16.84 -8.97
N TRP A 412 7.37 17.85 -8.52
CA TRP A 412 6.16 18.38 -9.19
C TRP A 412 6.01 19.87 -8.97
N PRO A 413 5.33 20.62 -9.86
CA PRO A 413 5.07 22.04 -9.64
C PRO A 413 4.18 22.23 -8.41
N GLN A 414 4.41 23.31 -7.63
CA GLN A 414 3.60 23.62 -6.45
C GLN A 414 2.10 23.68 -6.77
N SER A 415 1.75 24.31 -7.90
CA SER A 415 0.37 24.41 -8.39
C SER A 415 -0.20 23.09 -8.93
N GLY A 416 0.65 22.10 -9.21
CA GLY A 416 0.25 20.80 -9.73
C GLY A 416 -0.04 19.76 -8.66
N LYS A 417 0.38 19.99 -7.40
CA LYS A 417 0.31 19.02 -6.30
C LYS A 417 -1.05 18.36 -6.15
N LEU A 418 -2.12 19.16 -6.02
CA LEU A 418 -3.46 18.63 -5.79
C LEU A 418 -4.01 17.86 -7.00
N SER A 419 -3.58 18.22 -8.22
CA SER A 419 -3.90 17.48 -9.45
C SER A 419 -3.15 16.15 -9.55
N VAL A 420 -1.91 16.07 -9.04
CA VAL A 420 -1.17 14.81 -8.90
C VAL A 420 -1.87 13.90 -7.91
N ILE A 421 -2.23 14.41 -6.73
CA ILE A 421 -2.91 13.64 -5.68
C ILE A 421 -4.30 13.16 -6.14
N ALA A 422 -5.12 14.03 -6.73
CA ALA A 422 -6.43 13.64 -7.25
C ALA A 422 -6.30 12.65 -8.43
N GLY A 423 -5.32 12.86 -9.31
CA GLY A 423 -5.05 11.99 -10.46
C GLY A 423 -4.49 10.61 -10.10
N ALA A 424 -3.94 10.44 -8.90
CA ALA A 424 -3.49 9.16 -8.35
C ALA A 424 -4.65 8.23 -7.97
N GLY A 425 -5.89 8.73 -7.95
CA GLY A 425 -7.10 7.97 -7.67
C GLY A 425 -7.63 8.16 -6.24
N LEU A 426 -8.86 7.70 -6.01
CA LEU A 426 -9.58 7.95 -4.76
C LEU A 426 -8.92 7.30 -3.53
N ALA A 427 -8.19 6.20 -3.71
CA ALA A 427 -7.45 5.54 -2.63
C ALA A 427 -6.35 6.44 -2.02
N VAL A 428 -5.79 7.37 -2.81
CA VAL A 428 -4.78 8.33 -2.37
C VAL A 428 -5.42 9.67 -1.99
N ALA A 429 -6.36 10.14 -2.82
CA ALA A 429 -6.93 11.47 -2.67
C ALA A 429 -7.84 11.61 -1.42
N LEU A 430 -8.61 10.57 -1.08
CA LEU A 430 -9.55 10.64 0.05
C LEU A 430 -8.85 10.66 1.42
N PRO A 431 -7.86 9.80 1.71
CA PRO A 431 -7.08 9.89 2.95
C PRO A 431 -6.34 11.23 3.06
N TYR A 432 -5.77 11.72 1.96
CA TYR A 432 -5.08 13.01 1.96
C TYR A 432 -6.06 14.17 2.25
N LEU A 433 -7.25 14.17 1.64
CA LEU A 433 -8.29 15.15 1.94
C LEU A 433 -8.71 15.09 3.41
N ALA A 434 -8.94 13.90 3.97
CA ALA A 434 -9.30 13.74 5.38
C ALA A 434 -8.21 14.33 6.31
N ALA A 435 -6.94 14.01 6.06
CA ALA A 435 -5.82 14.57 6.82
C ALA A 435 -5.72 16.11 6.71
N GLN A 436 -6.05 16.69 5.54
CA GLN A 436 -6.12 18.14 5.37
C GLN A 436 -7.26 18.78 6.18
N VAL A 437 -8.43 18.14 6.19
CA VAL A 437 -9.57 18.57 7.01
C VAL A 437 -9.22 18.52 8.50
N ASP A 438 -8.60 17.44 8.96
CA ASP A 438 -8.18 17.29 10.36
C ASP A 438 -7.18 18.38 10.77
N ARG A 439 -6.20 18.69 9.91
CA ARG A 439 -5.24 19.78 10.12
C ARG A 439 -5.92 21.15 10.17
N TRP A 440 -6.87 21.41 9.28
CA TRP A 440 -7.65 22.64 9.28
C TRP A 440 -8.49 22.79 10.55
N GLN A 441 -9.10 21.69 11.03
CA GLN A 441 -9.84 21.68 12.29
C GLN A 441 -8.94 21.95 13.49
N ALA A 442 -7.77 21.30 13.55
CA ALA A 442 -6.77 21.53 14.60
C ALA A 442 -6.23 22.97 14.60
N ALA A 443 -6.19 23.63 13.43
CA ALA A 443 -5.75 25.02 13.27
C ALA A 443 -6.83 26.07 13.60
N GLY A 444 -8.03 25.67 14.03
CA GLY A 444 -9.08 26.59 14.50
C GLY A 444 -10.23 26.84 13.53
N THR A 445 -10.36 26.06 12.45
CA THR A 445 -11.52 26.09 11.52
C THR A 445 -11.81 27.44 10.84
N GLU A 446 -10.79 28.31 10.69
CA GLU A 446 -10.98 29.60 10.02
C GLU A 446 -11.30 29.40 8.53
N PRO A 447 -12.45 29.91 8.03
CA PRO A 447 -12.77 29.91 6.61
C PRO A 447 -11.75 30.73 5.82
N HIS A 448 -11.50 30.35 4.57
CA HIS A 448 -10.54 31.00 3.67
C HIS A 448 -9.06 30.96 4.12
N SER A 449 -8.72 30.25 5.19
CA SER A 449 -7.32 29.95 5.49
C SER A 449 -6.67 29.12 4.37
N ILE A 450 -5.33 29.08 4.32
CA ILE A 450 -4.60 28.35 3.27
C ILE A 450 -5.02 26.88 3.24
N LEU A 451 -5.11 26.23 4.40
CA LEU A 451 -5.56 24.83 4.52
C LEU A 451 -7.00 24.65 4.03
N TRP A 452 -7.88 25.63 4.27
CA TRP A 452 -9.25 25.60 3.77
C TRP A 452 -9.29 25.68 2.24
N GLN A 453 -8.50 26.60 1.65
CA GLN A 453 -8.43 26.78 0.21
C GLN A 453 -7.85 25.55 -0.50
N GLU A 454 -6.77 24.97 0.03
CA GLU A 454 -6.17 23.73 -0.48
C GLU A 454 -7.16 22.55 -0.43
N ALA A 455 -7.92 22.42 0.66
CA ALA A 455 -8.94 21.37 0.77
C ALA A 455 -10.05 21.53 -0.29
N HIS A 456 -10.55 22.76 -0.51
CA HIS A 456 -11.60 23.03 -1.51
C HIS A 456 -11.08 22.85 -2.94
N GLU A 457 -9.83 23.23 -3.21
CA GLU A 457 -9.23 22.97 -4.52
C GLU A 457 -9.11 21.47 -4.78
N LEU A 458 -8.66 20.69 -3.80
CA LEU A 458 -8.57 19.23 -3.91
C LEU A 458 -9.94 18.59 -4.11
N VAL A 459 -10.96 19.05 -3.38
CA VAL A 459 -12.36 18.64 -3.54
C VAL A 459 -12.81 18.82 -5.00
N GLY A 460 -12.54 20.00 -5.59
CA GLY A 460 -12.88 20.27 -6.99
C GLY A 460 -12.14 19.35 -7.97
N GLN A 461 -10.87 19.01 -7.70
CA GLN A 461 -10.12 18.05 -8.53
C GLN A 461 -10.67 16.62 -8.40
N ILE A 462 -11.05 16.19 -7.19
CA ILE A 462 -11.64 14.88 -6.94
C ILE A 462 -12.98 14.72 -7.67
N ILE A 463 -13.85 15.74 -7.63
CA ILE A 463 -15.15 15.70 -8.33
C ILE A 463 -14.93 15.58 -9.85
N LYS A 464 -14.01 16.38 -10.42
CA LYS A 464 -13.67 16.34 -11.85
C LYS A 464 -13.08 15.00 -12.29
N GLY A 465 -12.26 14.39 -11.43
CA GLY A 465 -11.59 13.12 -11.66
C GLY A 465 -12.39 11.89 -11.20
N TRP A 466 -13.63 12.06 -10.76
CA TRP A 466 -14.39 10.95 -10.18
C TRP A 466 -14.60 9.83 -11.22
N PRO A 467 -14.25 8.58 -10.91
CA PRO A 467 -14.29 7.51 -11.89
C PRO A 467 -15.72 7.27 -12.38
N ALA A 468 -15.90 7.17 -13.71
CA ALA A 468 -17.14 6.72 -14.32
C ALA A 468 -17.27 5.19 -14.12
N THR A 469 -17.73 4.78 -12.94
CA THR A 469 -17.65 3.39 -12.49
C THR A 469 -18.82 2.54 -13.00
N ILE A 470 -18.52 1.41 -13.63
CA ILE A 470 -19.53 0.36 -13.94
C ILE A 470 -19.82 -0.44 -12.66
N GLU A 471 -21.03 -0.99 -12.53
CA GLU A 471 -21.61 -1.61 -11.33
C GLU A 471 -20.69 -2.64 -10.61
N TRP A 472 -19.93 -3.45 -11.35
CA TRP A 472 -18.98 -4.42 -10.76
C TRP A 472 -17.78 -3.74 -10.08
N GLN A 473 -17.27 -2.63 -10.63
CA GLN A 473 -16.18 -1.85 -10.03
C GLN A 473 -16.65 -1.08 -8.78
N ARG A 474 -17.94 -0.75 -8.66
CA ARG A 474 -18.50 -0.11 -7.45
C ARG A 474 -18.49 -1.05 -6.25
N SER A 475 -18.77 -2.33 -6.50
CA SER A 475 -18.77 -3.37 -5.47
C SER A 475 -17.37 -3.66 -4.93
N LEU A 476 -16.33 -3.36 -5.71
CA LEU A 476 -14.92 -3.51 -5.31
C LEU A 476 -14.38 -2.32 -4.49
N MET A 477 -15.09 -1.18 -4.45
CA MET A 477 -14.67 0.03 -3.73
C MET A 477 -15.80 0.65 -2.88
N PRO A 478 -16.33 -0.07 -1.87
CA PRO A 478 -17.40 0.45 -1.02
C PRO A 478 -16.94 1.64 -0.16
N GLY A 479 -17.80 2.66 -0.04
CA GLY A 479 -17.66 3.75 0.92
C GLY A 479 -16.78 4.94 0.51
N ASN A 480 -16.34 5.04 -0.76
CA ASN A 480 -15.60 6.20 -1.23
C ASN A 480 -16.45 7.49 -1.20
N ALA A 481 -17.70 7.43 -1.65
CA ALA A 481 -18.61 8.58 -1.59
C ALA A 481 -18.94 8.95 -0.13
N THR A 482 -19.13 7.95 0.75
CA THR A 482 -19.25 8.18 2.20
C THR A 482 -18.06 8.97 2.75
N LYS A 483 -16.82 8.49 2.56
CA LYS A 483 -15.60 9.18 3.03
C LYS A 483 -15.50 10.61 2.49
N PHE A 484 -15.80 10.79 1.21
CA PHE A 484 -15.75 12.11 0.56
C PHE A 484 -16.80 13.07 1.14
N LEU A 485 -18.07 12.64 1.23
CA LEU A 485 -19.16 13.44 1.79
C LEU A 485 -18.94 13.76 3.26
N THR A 486 -18.35 12.86 4.05
CA THR A 486 -17.95 13.15 5.43
C THR A 486 -16.98 14.33 5.48
N SER A 487 -15.93 14.34 4.65
CA SER A 487 -15.00 15.48 4.56
C SER A 487 -15.70 16.78 4.14
N LEU A 488 -16.62 16.73 3.16
CA LEU A 488 -17.39 17.92 2.76
C LEU A 488 -18.30 18.44 3.87
N CYS A 489 -18.93 17.55 4.64
CA CYS A 489 -19.76 17.92 5.78
C CYS A 489 -18.93 18.61 6.87
N LEU A 490 -17.73 18.10 7.15
CA LEU A 490 -16.81 18.70 8.11
C LEU A 490 -16.32 20.09 7.65
N LEU A 491 -16.06 20.26 6.35
CA LEU A 491 -15.72 21.54 5.73
C LEU A 491 -16.90 22.52 5.64
N GLN A 492 -18.13 22.02 5.81
CA GLN A 492 -19.38 22.73 5.52
C GLN A 492 -19.45 23.27 4.08
N ASP A 493 -18.84 22.56 3.13
CA ASP A 493 -18.74 22.97 1.73
C ASP A 493 -20.04 22.67 0.96
N ARG A 494 -21.02 23.57 1.12
CA ARG A 494 -22.33 23.42 0.47
C ARG A 494 -22.24 23.42 -1.05
N ALA A 495 -21.30 24.17 -1.62
CA ALA A 495 -21.18 24.31 -3.07
C ALA A 495 -20.71 22.99 -3.69
N SER A 496 -19.66 22.37 -3.13
CA SER A 496 -19.18 21.09 -3.63
C SER A 496 -20.07 19.92 -3.26
N ILE A 497 -20.86 19.99 -2.17
CA ILE A 497 -21.93 19.01 -1.92
C ILE A 497 -22.95 19.03 -3.07
N VAL A 498 -23.41 20.22 -3.48
CA VAL A 498 -24.37 20.35 -4.60
C VAL A 498 -23.75 19.82 -5.89
N GLU A 499 -22.51 20.22 -6.20
CA GLU A 499 -21.79 19.76 -7.39
C GLU A 499 -21.66 18.23 -7.39
N PHE A 500 -21.15 17.65 -6.31
CA PHE A 500 -20.98 16.21 -6.16
C PHE A 500 -22.30 15.46 -6.34
N LEU A 501 -23.36 15.84 -5.60
CA LEU A 501 -24.67 15.18 -5.67
C LEU A 501 -25.28 15.26 -7.09
N SER A 502 -25.10 16.39 -7.76
CA SER A 502 -25.66 16.63 -9.09
C SER A 502 -24.92 15.91 -10.22
N GLU A 503 -23.61 15.71 -10.08
CA GLU A 503 -22.74 15.18 -11.13
C GLU A 503 -22.48 13.68 -11.00
N ILE A 504 -22.54 13.12 -9.78
CA ILE A 504 -22.13 11.74 -9.52
C ILE A 504 -23.34 10.84 -9.23
N PRO A 505 -24.01 10.89 -8.05
CA PRO A 505 -25.14 10.01 -7.78
C PRO A 505 -26.37 10.35 -8.63
N ALA A 506 -26.64 11.62 -8.94
CA ALA A 506 -27.77 11.99 -9.81
C ALA A 506 -27.58 11.56 -11.29
N LYS A 507 -26.36 11.18 -11.70
CA LYS A 507 -26.06 10.58 -13.01
C LYS A 507 -25.93 9.05 -12.94
N GLY A 508 -26.35 8.44 -11.82
CA GLY A 508 -26.43 6.99 -11.66
C GLY A 508 -25.23 6.33 -11.01
N ASN A 509 -24.24 7.10 -10.55
CA ASN A 509 -23.14 6.57 -9.73
C ASN A 509 -23.52 6.63 -8.24
N TYR A 510 -24.54 5.84 -7.89
CA TYR A 510 -25.14 5.74 -6.55
C TYR A 510 -25.02 4.31 -6.03
N ALA A 511 -24.68 4.18 -4.74
CA ALA A 511 -24.61 2.90 -4.03
C ALA A 511 -25.34 2.99 -2.67
N ALA A 512 -26.00 1.90 -2.30
CA ALA A 512 -26.79 1.81 -1.07
C ALA A 512 -26.00 2.15 0.21
N GLY A 513 -24.73 1.76 0.26
CA GLY A 513 -23.86 2.01 1.42
C GLY A 513 -23.60 3.49 1.72
N ASP A 514 -23.91 4.40 0.79
CA ASP A 514 -23.65 5.84 0.95
C ASP A 514 -24.85 6.63 1.49
N ASN A 515 -25.99 5.99 1.74
CA ASN A 515 -27.25 6.64 2.13
C ASN A 515 -27.13 7.56 3.35
N ALA A 516 -26.45 7.10 4.41
CA ALA A 516 -26.28 7.89 5.62
C ALA A 516 -25.50 9.18 5.36
N ALA A 517 -24.43 9.10 4.56
CA ALA A 517 -23.62 10.27 4.21
C ALA A 517 -24.35 11.22 3.25
N LEU A 518 -25.11 10.68 2.30
CA LEU A 518 -25.98 11.45 1.40
C LEU A 518 -27.06 12.22 2.18
N SER A 519 -27.71 11.57 3.14
CA SER A 519 -28.69 12.21 4.03
C SER A 519 -28.05 13.32 4.87
N GLN A 520 -26.93 13.04 5.53
CA GLN A 520 -26.21 14.04 6.32
C GLN A 520 -25.79 15.27 5.50
N ALA A 521 -25.25 15.04 4.30
CA ALA A 521 -24.85 16.11 3.39
C ALA A 521 -26.06 16.94 2.91
N SER A 522 -27.19 16.27 2.65
CA SER A 522 -28.43 16.94 2.23
C SER A 522 -28.97 17.89 3.30
N HIS A 523 -28.77 17.59 4.60
CA HIS A 523 -29.21 18.47 5.69
C HIS A 523 -28.41 19.79 5.79
N LEU A 524 -27.26 19.89 5.12
CA LEU A 524 -26.49 21.15 5.04
C LEU A 524 -26.99 22.07 3.91
N LEU A 525 -27.87 21.57 3.03
CA LEU A 525 -28.41 22.30 1.91
C LEU A 525 -29.78 22.94 2.24
N PRO A 526 -30.20 23.98 1.50
CA PRO A 526 -31.58 24.45 1.55
C PRO A 526 -32.57 23.30 1.24
N PRO A 527 -33.67 23.14 2.00
CA PRO A 527 -34.61 22.01 1.85
C PRO A 527 -35.11 21.76 0.42
N GLY A 528 -35.43 22.83 -0.32
CA GLY A 528 -35.87 22.72 -1.72
C GLY A 528 -34.80 22.13 -2.65
N LEU A 529 -33.55 22.56 -2.50
CA LEU A 529 -32.44 22.05 -3.31
C LEU A 529 -32.08 20.62 -2.92
N ALA A 530 -32.10 20.30 -1.62
CA ALA A 530 -31.91 18.94 -1.14
C ALA A 530 -32.96 18.00 -1.75
N ALA A 531 -34.24 18.38 -1.71
CA ALA A 531 -35.32 17.58 -2.27
C ALA A 531 -35.17 17.37 -3.78
N GLU A 532 -34.81 18.41 -4.54
CA GLU A 532 -34.58 18.32 -6.00
C GLU A 532 -33.44 17.34 -6.34
N LEU A 533 -32.31 17.42 -5.63
CA LEU A 533 -31.17 16.53 -5.86
C LEU A 533 -31.50 15.07 -5.49
N ILE A 534 -32.20 14.86 -4.37
CA ILE A 534 -32.64 13.53 -3.95
C ILE A 534 -33.66 12.95 -4.94
N GLU A 535 -34.58 13.75 -5.47
CA GLU A 535 -35.48 13.34 -6.54
C GLU A 535 -34.70 12.82 -7.75
N ARG A 536 -33.70 13.57 -8.23
CA ARG A 536 -32.87 13.15 -9.37
C ARG A 536 -32.12 11.84 -9.09
N ILE A 537 -31.53 11.70 -7.91
CA ILE A 537 -30.81 10.47 -7.49
C ILE A 537 -31.76 9.27 -7.47
N VAL A 538 -32.92 9.41 -6.81
CA VAL A 538 -33.92 8.36 -6.67
C VAL A 538 -34.49 7.97 -8.03
N CYS A 539 -34.88 8.94 -8.85
CA CYS A 539 -35.46 8.67 -10.17
C CYS A 539 -34.49 7.99 -11.14
N HIS A 540 -33.21 8.33 -11.07
CA HIS A 540 -32.21 7.65 -11.89
C HIS A 540 -31.89 6.24 -11.36
N SER A 541 -31.98 6.05 -10.04
CA SER A 541 -31.55 4.82 -9.37
C SER A 541 -32.68 3.90 -8.94
N VAL A 542 -33.90 4.08 -9.48
CA VAL A 542 -35.11 3.34 -9.08
C VAL A 542 -34.95 1.81 -9.08
N ALA A 543 -34.06 1.26 -9.91
CA ALA A 543 -33.74 -0.16 -9.91
C ALA A 543 -33.21 -0.69 -8.56
N GLN A 544 -32.60 0.17 -7.75
CA GLN A 544 -32.13 -0.10 -6.39
C GLN A 544 -33.21 0.27 -5.35
N HIS A 545 -34.42 -0.25 -5.52
CA HIS A 545 -35.61 0.17 -4.77
C HIS A 545 -35.40 0.26 -3.25
N ALA A 546 -34.79 -0.77 -2.64
CA ALA A 546 -34.55 -0.82 -1.20
C ALA A 546 -33.61 0.31 -0.73
N ALA A 547 -32.54 0.56 -1.48
CA ALA A 547 -31.59 1.62 -1.20
C ALA A 547 -32.25 3.00 -1.36
N CYS A 548 -33.03 3.21 -2.42
CA CYS A 548 -33.76 4.46 -2.62
C CYS A 548 -34.83 4.71 -1.54
N ALA A 549 -35.51 3.65 -1.07
CA ALA A 549 -36.48 3.76 0.01
C ALA A 549 -35.82 4.17 1.33
N GLU A 550 -34.68 3.56 1.66
CA GLU A 550 -33.87 3.93 2.82
C GLU A 550 -33.38 5.39 2.73
N LEU A 551 -32.84 5.80 1.58
CA LEU A 551 -32.40 7.18 1.36
C LEU A 551 -33.55 8.18 1.57
N LEU A 552 -34.70 7.91 0.96
CA LEU A 552 -35.89 8.76 1.12
C LEU A 552 -36.33 8.85 2.58
N TYR A 553 -36.32 7.73 3.31
CA TYR A 553 -36.67 7.72 4.72
C TYR A 553 -35.70 8.56 5.56
N GLN A 554 -34.39 8.39 5.36
CA GLN A 554 -33.37 9.14 6.11
C GLN A 554 -33.42 10.65 5.83
N VAL A 555 -33.59 11.05 4.57
CA VAL A 555 -33.72 12.47 4.20
C VAL A 555 -35.04 13.05 4.70
N ALA A 556 -36.16 12.33 4.58
CA ALA A 556 -37.45 12.80 5.10
C ALA A 556 -37.40 13.02 6.62
N LEU A 557 -36.68 12.17 7.34
CA LEU A 557 -36.49 12.31 8.78
C LEU A 557 -35.76 13.61 9.15
N GLY A 558 -34.72 13.99 8.41
CA GLY A 558 -33.97 15.21 8.71
C GLY A 558 -34.56 16.50 8.14
N LEU A 559 -35.39 16.43 7.09
CA LEU A 559 -36.13 17.60 6.60
C LEU A 559 -37.29 18.01 7.51
N GLY A 560 -37.82 17.09 8.34
CA GLY A 560 -38.89 17.39 9.28
C GLY A 560 -40.15 17.92 8.58
N GLU A 561 -40.55 19.15 8.88
CA GLU A 561 -41.76 19.78 8.30
C GLU A 561 -41.67 19.98 6.78
N ASP A 562 -40.45 20.09 6.23
CA ASP A 562 -40.21 20.25 4.79
C ASP A 562 -40.22 18.93 4.02
N ALA A 563 -40.48 17.79 4.69
CA ALA A 563 -40.49 16.47 4.05
C ALA A 563 -41.49 16.36 2.88
N LEU A 564 -42.54 17.20 2.84
CA LEU A 564 -43.49 17.28 1.73
C LEU A 564 -42.79 17.52 0.37
N LEU A 565 -41.64 18.19 0.35
CA LEU A 565 -40.87 18.46 -0.86
C LEU A 565 -40.36 17.18 -1.55
N LEU A 566 -40.24 16.06 -0.83
CA LEU A 566 -39.81 14.77 -1.38
C LEU A 566 -40.94 14.00 -2.10
N GLN A 567 -42.13 14.59 -2.25
CA GLN A 567 -43.28 13.92 -2.85
C GLN A 567 -43.00 13.41 -4.28
N ALA A 568 -42.27 14.16 -5.10
CA ALA A 568 -41.94 13.75 -6.46
C ALA A 568 -40.98 12.55 -6.48
N ALA A 569 -39.94 12.58 -5.64
CA ALA A 569 -39.01 11.48 -5.45
C ALA A 569 -39.71 10.20 -4.99
N ALA A 570 -40.62 10.32 -4.01
CA ALA A 570 -41.42 9.22 -3.52
C ALA A 570 -42.35 8.64 -4.61
N ALA A 571 -43.02 9.50 -5.39
CA ALA A 571 -43.87 9.06 -6.49
C ALA A 571 -43.09 8.27 -7.56
N CYS A 572 -41.87 8.71 -7.86
CA CYS A 572 -40.95 8.06 -8.80
C CYS A 572 -40.60 6.63 -8.34
N LEU A 573 -40.26 6.47 -7.06
CA LEU A 573 -39.94 5.17 -6.48
C LEU A 573 -41.18 4.26 -6.40
N VAL A 574 -42.34 4.79 -6.01
CA VAL A 574 -43.59 4.03 -5.94
C VAL A 574 -43.99 3.50 -7.33
N ALA A 575 -43.89 4.33 -8.36
CA ALA A 575 -44.18 3.93 -9.74
C ALA A 575 -43.24 2.83 -10.27
N ALA A 576 -42.02 2.75 -9.73
CA ALA A 576 -41.03 1.76 -10.11
C ALA A 576 -41.09 0.45 -9.30
N LEU A 577 -41.92 0.38 -8.24
CA LEU A 577 -42.00 -0.81 -7.39
C LEU A 577 -42.25 -2.09 -8.22
N PRO A 578 -41.63 -3.22 -7.85
CA PRO A 578 -41.82 -4.47 -8.59
C PRO A 578 -43.29 -4.93 -8.50
N GLY A 579 -43.78 -5.48 -9.61
CA GLY A 579 -45.16 -5.95 -9.77
C GLY A 579 -45.21 -7.45 -10.06
N ASP A 580 -45.93 -7.84 -11.12
CA ASP A 580 -46.03 -9.23 -11.58
C ASP A 580 -44.64 -9.77 -12.02
N PRO A 581 -44.12 -10.85 -11.41
CA PRO A 581 -42.84 -11.45 -11.82
C PRO A 581 -42.86 -11.93 -13.28
N ALA A 582 -44.03 -12.28 -13.84
CA ALA A 582 -44.18 -12.74 -15.22
C ALA A 582 -44.02 -11.62 -16.25
N GLN A 583 -44.15 -10.35 -15.84
CA GLN A 583 -43.98 -9.16 -16.68
C GLN A 583 -42.63 -8.48 -16.46
N ALA A 584 -41.76 -9.05 -15.62
CA ALA A 584 -40.42 -8.53 -15.38
C ALA A 584 -39.62 -8.53 -16.70
N PRO A 585 -39.09 -7.38 -17.16
CA PRO A 585 -38.31 -7.34 -18.38
C PRO A 585 -37.06 -8.22 -18.24
N ALA A 586 -36.73 -8.95 -19.31
CA ALA A 586 -35.59 -9.85 -19.36
C ALA A 586 -34.28 -9.10 -19.03
N PRO A 587 -33.31 -9.75 -18.37
CA PRO A 587 -32.01 -9.15 -18.12
C PRO A 587 -31.33 -8.82 -19.45
N SER A 588 -31.04 -7.55 -19.70
CA SER A 588 -30.26 -7.08 -20.84
C SER A 588 -28.87 -6.64 -20.37
N PRO A 589 -27.84 -6.69 -21.24
CA PRO A 589 -26.50 -6.21 -20.89
C PRO A 589 -26.47 -4.73 -20.50
N GLU A 590 -27.42 -3.93 -21.01
CA GLU A 590 -27.63 -2.52 -20.64
C GLU A 590 -28.23 -2.35 -19.22
N ASN A 591 -28.84 -3.40 -18.68
CA ASN A 591 -29.45 -3.45 -17.35
C ASN A 591 -28.57 -4.10 -16.29
N GLY A 592 -27.28 -4.33 -16.57
CA GLY A 592 -26.33 -4.93 -15.63
C GLY A 592 -26.57 -6.42 -15.40
N TRP A 593 -25.50 -7.21 -15.39
CA TRP A 593 -25.57 -8.61 -14.96
C TRP A 593 -25.89 -8.65 -13.46
N GLY A 594 -27.17 -8.73 -13.11
CA GLY A 594 -27.63 -8.93 -11.73
C GLY A 594 -28.10 -7.67 -10.98
N ARG A 595 -28.90 -6.78 -11.59
CA ARG A 595 -29.71 -5.83 -10.80
C ARG A 595 -30.51 -6.62 -9.76
N ASN A 596 -30.11 -6.53 -8.51
CA ASN A 596 -30.71 -7.25 -7.39
C ASN A 596 -32.11 -6.67 -7.14
N ARG A 597 -33.11 -7.09 -7.92
CA ARG A 597 -34.54 -6.81 -7.69
C ARG A 597 -35.08 -7.56 -6.47
N THR A 598 -34.20 -7.94 -5.55
CA THR A 598 -34.53 -8.62 -4.31
C THR A 598 -35.33 -7.66 -3.45
N VAL A 599 -36.62 -7.94 -3.35
CA VAL A 599 -37.52 -7.29 -2.41
C VAL A 599 -37.13 -7.73 -1.01
N THR A 600 -37.00 -6.76 -0.10
CA THR A 600 -36.69 -7.00 1.32
C THR A 600 -37.81 -6.45 2.21
N PRO A 601 -37.94 -6.92 3.47
CA PRO A 601 -38.83 -6.29 4.43
C PRO A 601 -38.50 -4.81 4.66
N ALA A 602 -37.21 -4.47 4.64
CA ALA A 602 -36.71 -3.10 4.82
C ALA A 602 -37.26 -2.16 3.75
N LEU A 603 -37.31 -2.56 2.48
CA LEU A 603 -37.90 -1.75 1.39
C LEU A 603 -39.30 -1.23 1.75
N ILE A 604 -40.20 -2.12 2.18
CA ILE A 604 -41.58 -1.74 2.52
C ILE A 604 -41.60 -0.85 3.76
N ALA A 605 -40.82 -1.22 4.78
CA ALA A 605 -40.78 -0.50 6.03
C ALA A 605 -40.21 0.92 5.85
N ASP A 606 -39.11 1.08 5.12
CA ASP A 606 -38.48 2.36 4.83
C ASP A 606 -39.41 3.23 3.97
N LEU A 607 -39.99 2.67 2.90
CA LEU A 607 -40.87 3.43 2.01
C LEU A 607 -42.15 3.92 2.69
N LEU A 608 -42.83 3.06 3.46
CA LEU A 608 -44.03 3.47 4.19
C LEU A 608 -43.69 4.43 5.34
N SER A 609 -42.52 4.29 5.96
CA SER A 609 -42.03 5.25 6.97
C SER A 609 -41.76 6.62 6.33
N ALA A 610 -41.11 6.66 5.17
CA ALA A 610 -40.87 7.88 4.41
C ALA A 610 -42.19 8.56 4.02
N LEU A 611 -43.15 7.80 3.45
CA LEU A 611 -44.45 8.34 3.03
C LEU A 611 -45.29 8.86 4.22
N HIS A 612 -45.14 8.24 5.39
CA HIS A 612 -45.75 8.75 6.63
C HIS A 612 -45.18 10.13 7.01
N LEU A 613 -43.84 10.28 6.98
CA LEU A 613 -43.16 11.56 7.26
C LEU A 613 -43.48 12.65 6.23
N ILE A 614 -43.54 12.28 4.94
CA ILE A 614 -43.92 13.19 3.83
C ILE A 614 -45.40 13.62 3.95
N GLY A 615 -46.24 12.86 4.67
CA GLY A 615 -47.67 13.13 4.80
C GLY A 615 -48.51 12.68 3.60
N ASN A 616 -47.95 11.86 2.69
CA ASN A 616 -48.65 11.42 1.47
C ASN A 616 -49.37 10.08 1.66
N SER A 617 -50.55 10.13 2.28
CA SER A 617 -51.36 8.93 2.53
C SER A 617 -51.86 8.24 1.26
N GLN A 618 -52.00 8.97 0.14
CA GLN A 618 -52.45 8.40 -1.13
C GLN A 618 -51.40 7.49 -1.75
N LEU A 619 -50.14 7.94 -1.84
CA LEU A 619 -49.02 7.10 -2.27
C LEU A 619 -48.85 5.91 -1.32
N GLY A 620 -49.01 6.12 -0.01
CA GLY A 620 -48.96 5.02 0.96
C GLY A 620 -50.01 3.93 0.71
N ARG A 621 -51.25 4.30 0.36
CA ARG A 621 -52.29 3.33 -0.03
C ARG A 621 -51.91 2.56 -1.29
N LEU A 622 -51.40 3.25 -2.31
CA LEU A 622 -50.95 2.61 -3.55
C LEU A 622 -49.86 1.57 -3.29
N VAL A 623 -48.89 1.87 -2.43
CA VAL A 623 -47.85 0.91 -2.02
C VAL A 623 -48.46 -0.33 -1.39
N VAL A 624 -49.37 -0.16 -0.42
CA VAL A 624 -50.02 -1.30 0.26
C VAL A 624 -50.88 -2.12 -0.70
N GLU A 625 -51.62 -1.46 -1.58
CA GLU A 625 -52.42 -2.14 -2.63
C GLU A 625 -51.53 -2.96 -3.56
N GLN A 626 -50.42 -2.39 -4.03
CA GLN A 626 -49.49 -3.08 -4.93
C GLN A 626 -48.77 -4.26 -4.24
N VAL A 627 -48.29 -4.07 -3.01
CA VAL A 627 -47.64 -5.12 -2.22
C VAL A 627 -48.58 -6.31 -2.01
N LEU A 628 -49.85 -6.04 -1.66
CA LEU A 628 -50.85 -7.09 -1.41
C LEU A 628 -51.38 -7.73 -2.70
N ALA A 629 -51.36 -7.01 -3.82
CA ALA A 629 -51.79 -7.54 -5.13
C ALA A 629 -50.83 -8.61 -5.69
N TRP A 630 -49.55 -8.59 -5.29
CA TRP A 630 -48.50 -9.46 -5.84
C TRP A 630 -47.84 -10.34 -4.78
N PRO A 631 -48.54 -11.32 -4.18
CA PRO A 631 -48.00 -12.16 -3.10
C PRO A 631 -46.82 -13.05 -3.50
N GLN A 632 -46.60 -13.27 -4.80
CA GLN A 632 -45.40 -13.98 -5.31
C GLN A 632 -44.15 -13.11 -5.24
N THR A 633 -44.29 -11.79 -5.43
CA THR A 633 -43.22 -10.80 -5.33
C THR A 633 -43.01 -10.35 -3.89
N PHE A 634 -44.11 -10.25 -3.13
CA PHE A 634 -44.13 -9.87 -1.72
C PHE A 634 -44.78 -10.95 -0.85
N PRO A 635 -44.11 -12.10 -0.60
CA PRO A 635 -44.66 -13.15 0.26
C PRO A 635 -45.00 -12.63 1.65
N LEU A 636 -46.21 -12.92 2.13
CA LEU A 636 -46.69 -12.36 3.40
C LEU A 636 -45.82 -12.77 4.59
N ASP A 637 -45.40 -14.03 4.67
CA ASP A 637 -44.61 -14.55 5.81
C ASP A 637 -43.15 -14.09 5.82
N VAL A 638 -42.55 -13.88 4.64
CA VAL A 638 -41.11 -13.59 4.50
C VAL A 638 -40.83 -12.10 4.38
N ILE A 639 -41.74 -11.34 3.78
CA ILE A 639 -41.53 -9.92 3.44
C ILE A 639 -42.49 -9.02 4.22
N VAL A 640 -43.80 -9.22 4.05
CA VAL A 640 -44.80 -8.26 4.53
C VAL A 640 -44.94 -8.27 6.05
N LEU A 641 -44.97 -9.45 6.67
CA LEU A 641 -45.06 -9.60 8.13
C LEU A 641 -43.82 -9.03 8.83
N PRO A 642 -42.58 -9.37 8.43
CA PRO A 642 -41.40 -8.73 9.00
C PRO A 642 -41.37 -7.21 8.77
N ALA A 643 -41.83 -6.71 7.62
CA ALA A 643 -41.92 -5.27 7.37
C ALA A 643 -42.91 -4.58 8.33
N ALA A 644 -44.07 -5.19 8.59
CA ALA A 644 -45.05 -4.69 9.54
C ALA A 644 -44.51 -4.63 10.98
N LEU A 645 -43.65 -5.60 11.37
CA LEU A 645 -42.98 -5.58 12.66
C LEU A 645 -41.98 -4.41 12.76
N ILE A 646 -41.16 -4.19 11.73
CA ILE A 646 -40.23 -3.05 11.67
C ILE A 646 -41.00 -1.72 11.77
N LEU A 647 -42.11 -1.58 11.04
CA LEU A 647 -42.96 -0.39 11.09
C LEU A 647 -43.54 -0.13 12.48
N ARG A 648 -43.94 -1.19 13.19
CA ARG A 648 -44.49 -1.07 14.54
C ARG A 648 -43.44 -0.60 15.55
N GLU A 649 -42.18 -0.99 15.38
CA GLU A 649 -41.07 -0.52 16.23
C GLU A 649 -40.75 0.95 15.97
N ARG A 650 -40.76 1.38 14.71
CA ARG A 650 -40.43 2.76 14.32
C ARG A 650 -41.56 3.76 14.58
N LEU A 651 -42.80 3.33 14.40
CA LEU A 651 -44.01 4.16 14.53
C LEU A 651 -44.94 3.53 15.56
N PRO A 652 -44.63 3.64 16.87
CA PRO A 652 -45.50 3.10 17.91
C PRO A 652 -46.86 3.79 17.86
N MET A 653 -47.91 2.97 17.79
CA MET A 653 -49.30 3.46 17.80
C MET A 653 -49.59 4.11 19.16
N ALA A 654 -49.54 5.45 19.23
CA ALA A 654 -49.95 6.19 20.42
C ALA A 654 -51.42 5.89 20.77
N GLN A 655 -51.70 5.57 22.03
CA GLN A 655 -53.04 5.22 22.52
C GLN A 655 -54.01 6.41 22.62
N GLU A 656 -53.52 7.64 22.45
CA GLU A 656 -54.32 8.86 22.40
C GLU A 656 -53.94 9.66 21.14
N GLN A 657 -54.84 9.72 20.15
CA GLN A 657 -54.61 10.47 18.90
C GLN A 657 -55.71 11.50 18.65
N THR A 658 -55.28 12.72 18.29
CA THR A 658 -56.10 13.79 17.72
C THR A 658 -56.39 13.51 16.23
N GLN A 659 -57.56 13.95 15.75
CA GLN A 659 -58.14 13.60 14.44
C GLN A 659 -57.22 13.81 13.21
N GLY A 660 -56.19 14.66 13.29
CA GLY A 660 -55.22 14.91 12.20
C GLY A 660 -54.15 13.82 12.02
N GLN A 661 -53.71 13.14 13.09
CA GLN A 661 -52.67 12.08 13.00
C GLN A 661 -53.23 10.76 12.45
N THR A 662 -54.55 10.55 12.57
CA THR A 662 -55.26 9.35 12.13
C THR A 662 -55.22 9.11 10.62
N GLN A 663 -55.14 10.16 9.79
CA GLN A 663 -55.18 10.01 8.33
C GLN A 663 -53.85 9.54 7.71
N GLY A 664 -52.71 9.94 8.29
CA GLY A 664 -51.37 9.56 7.83
C GLY A 664 -50.98 8.11 8.15
N GLN A 665 -51.68 7.46 9.09
CA GLN A 665 -51.43 6.06 9.49
C GLN A 665 -52.32 5.04 8.78
N ALA A 666 -53.32 5.49 8.00
CA ALA A 666 -54.27 4.60 7.34
C ALA A 666 -53.64 3.50 6.46
N PRO A 667 -52.57 3.76 5.67
CA PRO A 667 -51.90 2.70 4.91
C PRO A 667 -51.26 1.63 5.82
N ILE A 668 -50.56 2.06 6.88
CA ILE A 668 -49.90 1.16 7.83
C ILE A 668 -50.93 0.30 8.56
N GLN A 669 -52.07 0.88 8.95
CA GLN A 669 -53.19 0.15 9.54
C GLN A 669 -53.77 -0.89 8.58
N ALA A 670 -53.91 -0.57 7.28
CA ALA A 670 -54.38 -1.50 6.27
C ALA A 670 -53.41 -2.68 6.07
N LEU A 671 -52.09 -2.42 6.06
CA LEU A 671 -51.07 -3.46 6.00
C LEU A 671 -51.13 -4.38 7.22
N ASN A 672 -51.26 -3.81 8.42
CA ASN A 672 -51.40 -4.56 9.67
C ASN A 672 -52.67 -5.42 9.67
N ALA A 673 -53.79 -4.89 9.19
CA ALA A 673 -55.04 -5.65 9.07
C ALA A 673 -54.92 -6.82 8.08
N ALA A 674 -54.17 -6.67 6.99
CA ALA A 674 -53.86 -7.77 6.08
C ALA A 674 -53.00 -8.85 6.76
N CYS A 675 -51.94 -8.45 7.48
CA CYS A 675 -51.09 -9.34 8.25
C CYS A 675 -51.87 -10.14 9.31
N LEU A 676 -52.72 -9.47 10.09
CA LEU A 676 -53.55 -10.13 11.11
C LEU A 676 -54.54 -11.12 10.51
N ARG A 677 -55.15 -10.79 9.36
CA ARG A 677 -56.04 -11.73 8.64
C ARG A 677 -55.28 -12.96 8.16
N HIS A 678 -54.09 -12.79 7.60
CA HIS A 678 -53.23 -13.90 7.17
C HIS A 678 -52.83 -14.80 8.34
N LEU A 679 -52.38 -14.21 9.46
CA LEU A 679 -52.06 -14.97 10.67
C LEU A 679 -53.27 -15.72 11.22
N ALA A 680 -54.45 -15.10 11.26
CA ALA A 680 -55.68 -15.77 11.68
C ALA A 680 -56.05 -16.95 10.77
N GLN A 681 -55.87 -16.81 9.46
CA GLN A 681 -56.07 -17.91 8.50
C GLN A 681 -55.06 -19.05 8.74
N ARG A 682 -53.78 -18.73 8.91
CA ARG A 682 -52.71 -19.70 9.19
C ARG A 682 -52.92 -20.44 10.51
N ILE A 683 -53.39 -19.76 11.54
CA ILE A 683 -53.74 -20.35 12.83
C ILE A 683 -54.95 -21.31 12.70
N ALA A 684 -55.88 -21.00 11.79
CA ALA A 684 -57.05 -21.83 11.53
C ALA A 684 -56.76 -23.06 10.64
N GLU A 685 -55.59 -23.13 10.01
CA GLU A 685 -55.20 -24.31 9.23
C GLU A 685 -55.04 -25.53 10.16
N PRO A 686 -55.70 -26.66 9.86
CA PRO A 686 -55.60 -27.85 10.70
C PRO A 686 -54.15 -28.34 10.68
N LEU A 687 -53.54 -28.43 11.86
CA LEU A 687 -52.23 -29.02 12.02
C LEU A 687 -52.28 -30.47 11.52
N ALA A 688 -51.65 -30.73 10.38
CA ALA A 688 -51.47 -32.10 9.92
C ALA A 688 -50.62 -32.83 10.95
N ALA A 689 -51.10 -33.98 11.43
CA ALA A 689 -50.27 -34.85 12.24
C ALA A 689 -49.00 -35.18 11.44
N PRO A 690 -47.82 -35.12 12.06
CA PRO A 690 -46.58 -35.34 11.34
C PRO A 690 -46.58 -36.74 10.71
N GLY A 691 -45.98 -36.87 9.52
CA GLY A 691 -45.95 -38.12 8.77
C GLY A 691 -45.25 -39.26 9.51
N ASP A 692 -44.39 -38.91 10.48
CA ASP A 692 -43.86 -39.78 11.51
C ASP A 692 -43.95 -39.15 12.91
N PHE A 693 -44.00 -39.99 13.93
CA PHE A 693 -44.02 -39.56 15.34
C PHE A 693 -42.62 -39.50 15.96
N ILE A 694 -41.55 -39.61 15.16
CA ILE A 694 -40.17 -39.59 15.66
C ILE A 694 -39.86 -38.21 16.25
N ARG A 695 -39.25 -38.19 17.43
CA ARG A 695 -38.73 -37.00 18.10
C ARG A 695 -37.30 -37.27 18.56
N ALA A 696 -36.43 -36.28 18.38
CA ALA A 696 -35.06 -36.38 18.85
C ALA A 696 -35.03 -36.56 20.39
N SER A 697 -34.67 -37.76 20.85
CA SER A 697 -34.51 -38.06 22.27
C SER A 697 -33.08 -37.76 22.71
N ARG A 698 -32.92 -36.73 23.56
CA ARG A 698 -31.67 -36.41 24.27
C ARG A 698 -31.63 -37.02 25.68
N ILE A 699 -32.44 -38.06 25.93
CA ILE A 699 -32.55 -38.69 27.26
C ILE A 699 -31.31 -39.56 27.50
N THR A 700 -30.48 -39.17 28.47
CA THR A 700 -29.25 -39.87 28.86
C THR A 700 -29.43 -40.81 30.06
N CYS A 701 -30.53 -40.66 30.79
CA CYS A 701 -30.88 -41.50 31.95
C CYS A 701 -31.31 -42.91 31.51
N GLN A 702 -30.86 -43.94 32.23
CA GLN A 702 -31.16 -45.35 31.97
C GLN A 702 -32.12 -45.98 33.00
N CYS A 703 -32.86 -45.18 33.78
CA CYS A 703 -33.84 -45.74 34.71
C CYS A 703 -34.98 -46.47 33.97
N GLN A 704 -35.74 -47.27 34.72
CA GLN A 704 -36.85 -48.08 34.19
C GLN A 704 -37.92 -47.25 33.46
N ASP A 705 -38.01 -45.96 33.71
CA ASP A 705 -38.97 -45.04 33.09
C ASP A 705 -38.42 -44.33 31.85
N CYS A 706 -37.15 -43.93 31.89
CA CYS A 706 -36.51 -43.17 30.82
C CYS A 706 -36.18 -44.03 29.59
N GLN A 707 -35.88 -45.32 29.77
CA GLN A 707 -35.62 -46.23 28.66
C GLN A 707 -36.85 -46.43 27.76
N PRO A 708 -38.04 -46.79 28.29
CA PRO A 708 -39.26 -46.89 27.48
C PRO A 708 -39.64 -45.59 26.76
N LEU A 709 -39.43 -44.43 27.41
CA LEU A 709 -39.66 -43.13 26.79
C LEU A 709 -38.72 -42.88 25.60
N ALA A 710 -37.43 -43.17 25.75
CA ALA A 710 -36.47 -43.00 24.66
C ALA A 710 -36.79 -43.91 23.46
N VAL A 711 -37.31 -45.12 23.70
CA VAL A 711 -37.80 -46.02 22.64
C VAL A 711 -39.06 -45.46 21.99
N PHE A 712 -40.04 -44.98 22.77
CA PHE A 712 -41.24 -44.33 22.25
C PHE A 712 -40.92 -43.15 21.32
N LEU A 713 -40.00 -42.26 21.73
CA LEU A 713 -39.63 -41.08 20.94
C LEU A 713 -38.96 -41.44 19.59
N ARG A 714 -38.42 -42.66 19.45
CA ARG A 714 -37.82 -43.15 18.19
C ARG A 714 -38.81 -43.93 17.32
N ASP A 715 -40.02 -44.15 17.79
CA ASP A 715 -41.03 -44.94 17.09
C ASP A 715 -41.84 -44.03 16.13
N PRO A 716 -41.74 -44.24 14.80
CA PRO A 716 -42.46 -43.43 13.82
C PRO A 716 -43.98 -43.64 13.82
N GLN A 717 -44.48 -44.73 14.41
CA GLN A 717 -45.90 -45.11 14.35
C GLN A 717 -46.65 -44.86 15.67
N ARG A 718 -45.93 -44.78 16.79
CA ARG A 718 -46.55 -44.70 18.12
C ARG A 718 -46.87 -43.26 18.48
N LYS A 719 -48.17 -42.96 18.53
CA LYS A 719 -48.69 -41.60 18.80
C LYS A 719 -48.76 -41.25 20.29
N GLU A 720 -48.95 -42.27 21.12
CA GLU A 720 -49.25 -42.10 22.54
C GLU A 720 -48.29 -42.93 23.40
N TRP A 721 -47.80 -42.30 24.45
CA TRP A 721 -47.04 -42.95 25.52
C TRP A 721 -47.83 -42.84 26.81
N ILE A 722 -48.04 -43.99 27.45
CA ILE A 722 -48.75 -44.06 28.73
C ILE A 722 -47.68 -44.24 29.80
N PHE A 723 -47.54 -43.22 30.64
CA PHE A 723 -46.71 -43.27 31.82
C PHE A 723 -47.57 -43.66 33.02
N LYS A 724 -47.26 -44.78 33.67
CA LYS A 724 -47.98 -45.20 34.87
C LYS A 724 -47.45 -44.38 36.04
N ALA A 725 -48.28 -43.50 36.60
CA ALA A 725 -47.91 -42.75 37.81
C ALA A 725 -47.61 -43.74 38.95
N ALA A 726 -46.60 -43.43 39.77
CA ALA A 726 -46.23 -44.25 40.93
C ALA A 726 -47.43 -44.35 41.89
N GLU A 727 -47.78 -45.58 42.31
CA GLU A 727 -48.74 -45.84 43.39
C GLU A 727 -48.17 -45.48 44.76
#